data_AF-A0A0N8PT65-F1
#
_entry.id   AF-A0A0N8PT65-F1
#
_cell.length_a   1.000
_cell.length_b   1.000
_cell.length_c   1.000
_cell.angle_alpha   90.00
_cell.angle_beta   90.00
_cell.angle_gamma   90.00
#
_symmetry.space_group_name_H-M   'P 1'
#
loop_
_entity.id
_entity.type
_entity.pdbx_description
1 polymer ?
#
loop_
_entity_poly.entity_id
_entity_poly.type
_entity_poly.pdbx_seq_one_letter_code
_entity_poly.pdbx_strand_id
1 'polypeptide(L)'
;MHHLTLRVAWHDNRWNGTICRAPSLNGFCLDLPRIRETRNDAAEDADAGTPWAELDAPRLPPCISEGGGFMSEHEWIRTFNHPYRDMTKAQATHGCLKTMHIKVPSFASFAVPFKWMLLENQDDIEEAQPSPLPIDDKSPFNSAWVFGRHRQEALIDLFFNRLTPARSLVFFYTKSGHPIGDSINRLIVGVGRILTVSPTKFYDTTGDHTYPMWDRIIRHSIRPDGNDGLLLPYHEYLEPTGDPDEDARRQQLLTEIAVAVDPAHINDFSYASELTTPDVALASLVRCLEAVRLVKSHGIASGPWDQREDWLNEQIAASWADRGAFPGLGSALEALGMRLGTALSLELLSSGALKSDDDPWPLVDAIFRGQQPPPQRAYNADLAAVRATWANMSDDRRNLLKLLSRFGLTAAQARRWFDPTKRAEATQTSIADGDILENPYRIAETDLGEITDPAVSIEVIDRGVMPDSTIAARHPLAAPTAVGSANDPRRVRAAFVDVLRTAALSGDTLLSVIEAQKRVEELPLAKPLVIPADWVNGNEASLAGVVETLNILVDTNAEKYVPAFQLSEYKQCEQRLEKVLAARARAPLASLGADWATLLTAAIAASGGKIDEANDQHVTARAEQVEALERITTRKLSALVGRAGTGKTSVLGALLRCEPLVRGGILLLAPTGKARVRLSNAAGGEAMTIAQFLYRLDRYDGARQRSLLTGKKVYAQERTVVIDECSMLTENDLLAVLNALDMAHVQRVILVGDPNQLPPIGAGRPFADFVAYLEA
;
A
#
# COMPACT_ATOMS: atom_id res chain seq x y z
N MET A 1 -10.07 20.90 7.90
CA MET A 1 -9.85 21.35 6.50
C MET A 1 -9.51 20.11 5.66
N HIS A 2 -9.84 20.09 4.37
CA HIS A 2 -9.41 19.03 3.45
C HIS A 2 -8.53 19.58 2.32
N HIS A 3 -7.66 18.74 1.79
CA HIS A 3 -6.86 18.96 0.59
C HIS A 3 -7.33 18.01 -0.53
N LEU A 4 -6.76 18.13 -1.73
CA LEU A 4 -7.15 17.35 -2.90
C LEU A 4 -5.94 16.58 -3.45
N THR A 5 -6.12 15.33 -3.83
CA THR A 5 -5.18 14.61 -4.69
C THR A 5 -5.76 14.55 -6.10
N LEU A 6 -4.92 14.63 -7.14
CA LEU A 6 -5.37 14.62 -8.53
C LEU A 6 -4.41 13.78 -9.37
N ARG A 7 -4.94 12.73 -9.99
CA ARG A 7 -4.17 11.84 -10.85
C ARG A 7 -3.87 12.49 -12.19
N VAL A 8 -2.63 12.43 -12.62
CA VAL A 8 -2.19 12.84 -13.95
C VAL A 8 -1.52 11.68 -14.69
N ALA A 9 -1.65 11.65 -16.01
CA ALA A 9 -0.83 10.80 -16.86
C ALA A 9 0.61 11.34 -16.91
N TRP A 10 1.62 10.48 -16.99
CA TRP A 10 2.98 10.94 -17.29
C TRP A 10 3.01 11.63 -18.67
N HIS A 11 3.63 12.80 -18.74
CA HIS A 11 3.70 13.62 -19.95
C HIS A 11 5.12 14.12 -20.16
N ASP A 12 5.76 13.76 -21.28
CA ASP A 12 7.20 14.03 -21.50
C ASP A 12 7.52 15.52 -21.64
N ASN A 13 6.54 16.36 -21.98
CA ASN A 13 6.74 17.81 -22.09
C ASN A 13 6.26 18.55 -20.83
N ARG A 14 6.56 18.02 -19.63
CA ARG A 14 6.29 18.70 -18.33
C ARG A 14 4.83 19.14 -18.13
N TRP A 15 3.89 18.33 -18.62
CA TRP A 15 2.44 18.59 -18.56
C TRP A 15 1.98 19.96 -19.07
N ASN A 16 2.75 20.58 -19.97
CA ASN A 16 2.55 21.98 -20.40
C ASN A 16 1.40 22.19 -21.40
N GLY A 17 0.54 21.20 -21.63
CA GLY A 17 -0.59 21.30 -22.55
C GLY A 17 -0.20 21.29 -24.03
N THR A 18 0.89 20.63 -24.40
CA THR A 18 1.20 20.28 -25.80
C THR A 18 1.06 18.78 -26.03
N ILE A 19 1.04 18.31 -27.28
CA ILE A 19 1.34 16.91 -27.57
C ILE A 19 2.78 16.60 -27.10
N CYS A 20 3.05 15.37 -26.63
CA CYS A 20 4.41 14.94 -26.30
C CYS A 20 5.35 15.12 -27.52
N ARG A 21 6.66 15.25 -27.29
CA ARG A 21 7.63 15.43 -28.39
C ARG A 21 7.87 14.15 -29.21
N ALA A 22 7.72 13.00 -28.57
CA ALA A 22 7.73 11.69 -29.21
C ALA A 22 6.62 10.80 -28.60
N PRO A 23 5.34 11.06 -28.92
CA PRO A 23 4.20 10.38 -28.31
C PRO A 23 4.26 8.85 -28.37
N SER A 24 4.66 8.30 -29.51
CA SER A 24 4.80 6.84 -29.69
C SER A 24 5.87 6.21 -28.77
N LEU A 25 6.88 6.97 -28.34
CA LEU A 25 7.92 6.51 -27.42
C LEU A 25 7.54 6.64 -25.94
N ASN A 26 6.50 7.41 -25.61
CA ASN A 26 6.00 7.52 -24.24
C ASN A 26 5.20 6.27 -23.87
N GLY A 27 5.89 5.22 -23.42
CA GLY A 27 5.24 3.99 -22.93
C GLY A 27 4.53 4.16 -21.58
N PHE A 28 4.89 5.19 -20.81
CA PHE A 28 4.48 5.34 -19.42
C PHE A 28 3.00 5.72 -19.27
N CYS A 29 2.49 6.59 -20.15
CA CYS A 29 1.08 7.01 -20.10
C CYS A 29 0.10 5.87 -20.42
N LEU A 30 0.57 4.77 -21.02
CA LEU A 30 -0.23 3.58 -21.33
C LEU A 30 -0.60 2.75 -20.10
N ASP A 31 -0.04 3.05 -18.92
CA ASP A 31 -0.50 2.45 -17.66
C ASP A 31 -1.98 2.77 -17.39
N LEU A 32 -2.49 3.88 -17.92
CA LEU A 32 -3.90 4.25 -17.85
C LEU A 32 -4.70 3.58 -18.98
N PRO A 33 -5.71 2.74 -18.66
CA PRO A 33 -6.44 1.96 -19.66
C PRO A 33 -7.07 2.80 -20.77
N ARG A 34 -7.67 3.95 -20.42
CA ARG A 34 -8.28 4.84 -21.40
C ARG A 34 -7.28 5.35 -22.44
N ILE A 35 -6.08 5.74 -22.01
CA ILE A 35 -5.02 6.18 -22.93
C ILE A 35 -4.62 5.00 -23.79
N ARG A 36 -4.34 3.84 -23.19
CA ARG A 36 -3.98 2.62 -23.93
C ARG A 36 -4.98 2.23 -25.02
N GLU A 37 -6.26 2.40 -24.77
CA GLU A 37 -7.33 2.01 -25.69
C GLU A 37 -7.60 3.02 -26.81
N THR A 38 -7.27 4.31 -26.60
CA THR A 38 -7.70 5.41 -27.49
C THR A 38 -6.57 6.23 -28.09
N ARG A 39 -5.31 6.00 -27.68
CA ARG A 39 -4.13 6.66 -28.26
C ARG A 39 -3.97 6.30 -29.73
N ASN A 40 -3.62 7.27 -30.56
CA ASN A 40 -3.30 7.05 -31.96
C ASN A 40 -1.90 7.58 -32.25
N ASP A 41 -0.92 6.69 -32.15
CA ASP A 41 0.50 7.03 -32.27
C ASP A 41 0.81 7.79 -33.56
N ALA A 42 0.26 7.39 -34.72
CA ALA A 42 0.52 8.06 -35.99
C ALA A 42 -0.05 9.48 -36.05
N ALA A 43 -1.23 9.71 -35.45
CA ALA A 43 -1.85 11.04 -35.41
C ALA A 43 -1.14 11.95 -34.41
N GLU A 44 -0.81 11.44 -33.22
CA GLU A 44 -0.11 12.21 -32.19
C GLU A 44 1.33 12.54 -32.61
N ASP A 45 2.05 11.60 -33.25
CA ASP A 45 3.39 11.85 -33.78
C ASP A 45 3.38 12.95 -34.87
N ALA A 46 2.31 13.05 -35.68
CA ALA A 46 2.16 14.10 -36.68
C ALA A 46 1.98 15.49 -36.06
N ASP A 47 1.41 15.56 -34.86
CA ASP A 47 1.13 16.79 -34.11
C ASP A 47 2.13 17.00 -32.94
N ALA A 48 3.23 16.24 -32.91
CA ALA A 48 4.20 16.26 -31.82
C ALA A 48 4.67 17.67 -31.44
N GLY A 49 4.61 18.00 -30.14
CA GLY A 49 4.98 19.32 -29.62
C GLY A 49 3.96 20.44 -29.86
N THR A 50 2.88 20.20 -30.60
CA THR A 50 1.86 21.24 -30.89
C THR A 50 1.04 21.56 -29.63
N PRO A 51 0.81 22.84 -29.28
CA PRO A 51 -0.06 23.23 -28.18
C PRO A 51 -1.50 22.77 -28.38
N TRP A 52 -2.15 22.26 -27.33
CA TRP A 52 -3.56 21.85 -27.39
C TRP A 52 -4.51 22.99 -27.74
N ALA A 53 -4.12 24.23 -27.43
CA ALA A 53 -4.88 25.43 -27.80
C ALA A 53 -4.99 25.63 -29.32
N GLU A 54 -4.11 25.02 -30.11
CA GLU A 54 -4.07 25.10 -31.57
C GLU A 54 -4.71 23.89 -32.26
N LEU A 55 -5.17 22.89 -31.48
CA LEU A 55 -5.71 21.65 -31.99
C LEU A 55 -7.24 21.62 -31.88
N ASP A 56 -7.88 21.13 -32.94
CA ASP A 56 -9.30 20.79 -32.90
C ASP A 56 -9.53 19.49 -32.12
N ALA A 57 -10.75 19.31 -31.60
CA ALA A 57 -11.08 18.20 -30.69
C ALA A 57 -10.65 16.78 -31.14
N PRO A 58 -10.75 16.38 -32.43
CA PRO A 58 -10.31 15.04 -32.87
C PRO A 58 -8.79 14.84 -32.88
N ARG A 59 -8.01 15.93 -32.86
CA ARG A 59 -6.53 15.92 -32.85
C ARG A 59 -5.96 16.00 -31.44
N LEU A 60 -6.79 16.26 -30.43
CA LEU A 60 -6.34 16.27 -29.04
C LEU A 60 -6.00 14.85 -28.56
N PRO A 61 -4.95 14.70 -27.74
CA PRO A 61 -4.50 13.39 -27.27
C PRO A 61 -5.44 12.87 -26.17
N PRO A 62 -5.47 11.54 -25.91
CA PRO A 62 -6.34 10.98 -24.86
C PRO A 62 -5.98 11.47 -23.45
N CYS A 63 -4.72 11.88 -23.21
CA CYS A 63 -4.25 12.36 -21.91
C CYS A 63 -4.90 13.68 -21.44
N ILE A 64 -5.64 14.39 -22.32
CA ILE A 64 -6.47 15.55 -21.91
C ILE A 64 -7.53 15.17 -20.86
N SER A 65 -7.92 13.90 -20.81
CA SER A 65 -8.90 13.38 -19.86
C SER A 65 -8.28 12.84 -18.58
N GLU A 66 -6.95 12.82 -18.49
CA GLU A 66 -6.17 12.28 -17.38
C GLU A 66 -5.19 13.35 -16.88
N GLY A 67 -5.60 14.62 -16.86
CA GLY A 67 -4.82 15.72 -16.28
C GLY A 67 -3.47 16.01 -16.95
N GLY A 68 -3.23 15.51 -18.17
CA GLY A 68 -1.92 15.59 -18.85
C GLY A 68 -1.42 17.00 -19.17
N GLY A 69 -2.26 18.03 -18.98
CA GLY A 69 -1.99 19.42 -19.32
C GLY A 69 -2.24 20.40 -18.17
N PHE A 70 -2.13 19.94 -16.91
CA PHE A 70 -2.40 20.82 -15.77
C PHE A 70 -1.47 22.03 -15.72
N MET A 71 -0.26 21.92 -16.29
CA MET A 71 0.70 23.03 -16.43
C MET A 71 0.51 23.86 -17.71
N SER A 72 -0.61 23.73 -18.43
CA SER A 72 -0.88 24.52 -19.64
C SER A 72 -0.92 26.01 -19.35
N GLU A 73 -0.09 26.78 -20.05
CA GLU A 73 -0.09 28.25 -19.96
C GLU A 73 -1.20 28.89 -20.81
N HIS A 74 -1.76 28.13 -21.75
CA HIS A 74 -2.77 28.58 -22.69
C HIS A 74 -4.15 28.02 -22.36
N GLU A 75 -5.19 28.82 -22.63
CA GLU A 75 -6.57 28.34 -22.61
C GLU A 75 -6.78 27.38 -23.79
N TRP A 76 -7.45 26.26 -23.54
CA TRP A 76 -7.83 25.29 -24.56
C TRP A 76 -9.28 24.85 -24.36
N ILE A 77 -9.85 24.14 -25.33
CA ILE A 77 -11.25 23.72 -25.30
C ILE A 77 -11.33 22.21 -25.18
N ARG A 78 -12.05 21.73 -24.15
CA ARG A 78 -12.37 20.31 -23.99
C ARG A 78 -13.83 20.07 -24.38
N THR A 79 -14.02 19.07 -25.23
CA THR A 79 -15.36 18.61 -25.64
C THR A 79 -15.84 17.50 -24.72
N PHE A 80 -17.05 17.61 -24.19
CA PHE A 80 -17.69 16.61 -23.34
C PHE A 80 -18.96 16.08 -23.98
N ASN A 81 -19.02 14.76 -24.09
CA ASN A 81 -20.24 14.03 -24.43
C ASN A 81 -20.67 13.25 -23.20
N HIS A 82 -21.95 13.34 -22.81
CA HIS A 82 -22.45 12.51 -21.72
C HIS A 82 -22.39 11.02 -22.14
N PRO A 83 -21.81 10.11 -21.34
CA PRO A 83 -21.64 8.70 -21.72
C PRO A 83 -22.94 8.00 -22.11
N TYR A 84 -24.05 8.43 -21.49
CA TYR A 84 -25.37 7.84 -21.71
C TYR A 84 -26.19 8.52 -22.82
N ARG A 85 -25.70 9.60 -23.44
CA ARG A 85 -26.49 10.37 -24.42
C ARG A 85 -26.95 9.50 -25.60
N ASP A 86 -26.01 8.74 -26.16
CA ASP A 86 -26.24 7.95 -27.38
C ASP A 86 -26.67 6.52 -27.07
N MET A 87 -26.95 6.21 -25.79
CA MET A 87 -27.41 4.88 -25.36
C MET A 87 -28.92 4.73 -25.54
N THR A 88 -29.32 3.71 -26.31
CA THR A 88 -30.75 3.42 -26.57
C THR A 88 -31.60 3.30 -25.30
N LYS A 89 -31.05 2.66 -24.25
CA LYS A 89 -31.77 2.47 -22.97
C LYS A 89 -31.88 3.74 -22.13
N ALA A 90 -31.06 4.76 -22.41
CA ALA A 90 -31.04 6.03 -21.70
C ALA A 90 -31.63 7.19 -22.53
N GLN A 91 -32.21 6.91 -23.70
CA GLN A 91 -32.67 7.95 -24.63
C GLN A 91 -33.68 8.91 -24.00
N ALA A 92 -34.58 8.38 -23.15
CA ALA A 92 -35.60 9.17 -22.46
C ALA A 92 -35.03 10.13 -21.40
N THR A 93 -33.85 9.83 -20.84
CA THR A 93 -33.25 10.57 -19.72
C THR A 93 -32.04 11.40 -20.14
N HIS A 94 -31.20 10.90 -21.04
CA HIS A 94 -29.95 11.55 -21.43
C HIS A 94 -29.87 11.90 -22.92
N GLY A 95 -30.81 11.41 -23.74
CA GLY A 95 -30.80 11.62 -25.19
C GLY A 95 -31.04 13.08 -25.62
N CYS A 96 -31.53 13.93 -24.72
CA CYS A 96 -31.72 15.37 -24.94
C CYS A 96 -30.48 16.22 -24.61
N LEU A 97 -29.46 15.62 -23.99
CA LEU A 97 -28.25 16.31 -23.58
C LEU A 97 -27.36 16.63 -24.79
N LYS A 98 -26.84 17.85 -24.84
CA LYS A 98 -25.98 18.33 -25.92
C LYS A 98 -24.51 18.11 -25.57
N THR A 99 -23.69 18.07 -26.61
CA THR A 99 -22.24 18.18 -26.48
C THR A 99 -21.88 19.52 -25.84
N MET A 100 -21.03 19.50 -24.82
CA MET A 100 -20.52 20.71 -24.17
C MET A 100 -19.10 21.01 -24.65
N HIS A 101 -18.81 22.28 -24.90
CA HIS A 101 -17.47 22.78 -25.18
C HIS A 101 -17.02 23.66 -24.02
N ILE A 102 -16.11 23.14 -23.21
CA ILE A 102 -15.67 23.81 -21.99
C ILE A 102 -14.29 24.41 -22.22
N LYS A 103 -14.20 25.72 -22.07
CA LYS A 103 -12.92 26.44 -21.97
C LYS A 103 -12.22 26.07 -20.67
N VAL A 104 -10.99 25.59 -20.79
CA VAL A 104 -10.10 25.22 -19.70
C VAL A 104 -9.09 26.35 -19.54
N PRO A 105 -9.13 27.12 -18.44
CA PRO A 105 -8.18 28.20 -18.20
C PRO A 105 -6.74 27.68 -18.08
N SER A 106 -5.78 28.60 -18.16
CA SER A 106 -4.38 28.28 -17.85
C SER A 106 -4.20 27.82 -16.40
N PHE A 107 -3.23 26.93 -16.20
CA PHE A 107 -2.87 26.31 -14.93
C PHE A 107 -4.08 25.74 -14.18
N ALA A 108 -4.81 24.88 -14.89
CA ALA A 108 -6.04 24.27 -14.41
C ALA A 108 -6.14 22.80 -14.80
N SER A 109 -6.84 22.04 -13.97
CA SER A 109 -7.16 20.64 -14.24
C SER A 109 -8.60 20.33 -13.84
N PHE A 110 -9.13 19.22 -14.35
CA PHE A 110 -10.42 18.70 -13.93
C PHE A 110 -10.24 17.77 -12.73
N ALA A 111 -10.98 18.03 -11.66
CA ALA A 111 -11.15 17.11 -10.55
C ALA A 111 -12.49 16.39 -10.71
N VAL A 112 -12.49 15.07 -10.50
CA VAL A 112 -13.67 14.21 -10.62
C VAL A 112 -13.78 13.34 -9.37
N PRO A 113 -14.88 13.42 -8.60
CA PRO A 113 -15.09 12.63 -7.39
C PRO A 113 -15.51 11.20 -7.75
N PHE A 114 -14.66 10.50 -8.49
CA PHE A 114 -14.98 9.23 -9.16
C PHE A 114 -15.43 8.14 -8.18
N LYS A 115 -14.73 7.99 -7.04
CA LYS A 115 -15.10 7.04 -5.98
C LYS A 115 -16.50 7.30 -5.44
N TRP A 116 -16.88 8.57 -5.32
CA TRP A 116 -18.13 9.01 -4.73
C TRP A 116 -19.33 8.77 -5.65
N MET A 117 -19.09 8.55 -6.94
CA MET A 117 -20.13 8.24 -7.93
C MET A 117 -20.44 6.76 -8.07
N LEU A 118 -19.69 5.88 -7.40
CA LEU A 118 -19.90 4.43 -7.43
C LEU A 118 -21.05 4.02 -6.51
N LEU A 119 -21.94 3.15 -6.99
CA LEU A 119 -23.06 2.60 -6.21
C LEU A 119 -22.58 1.78 -5.00
N GLU A 120 -21.49 1.03 -5.16
CA GLU A 120 -20.91 0.21 -4.07
C GLU A 120 -20.46 1.04 -2.85
N ASN A 121 -20.20 2.34 -3.03
CA ASN A 121 -19.76 3.23 -1.96
C ASN A 121 -20.89 4.08 -1.35
N GLN A 122 -22.13 3.98 -1.85
CA GLN A 122 -23.19 4.89 -1.43
C GLN A 122 -23.65 4.66 0.00
N ASP A 123 -23.70 3.40 0.43
CA ASP A 123 -24.11 3.05 1.79
C ASP A 123 -23.15 3.69 2.81
N ASP A 124 -21.84 3.54 2.61
CA ASP A 124 -20.81 4.13 3.48
C ASP A 124 -20.88 5.67 3.50
N ILE A 125 -21.07 6.30 2.33
CA ILE A 125 -21.16 7.77 2.23
C ILE A 125 -22.40 8.29 2.97
N GLU A 126 -23.53 7.62 2.80
CA GLU A 126 -24.80 7.99 3.41
C GLU A 126 -24.81 7.75 4.91
N GLU A 127 -24.22 6.65 5.38
CA GLU A 127 -24.07 6.36 6.80
C GLU A 127 -23.26 7.44 7.52
N ALA A 128 -22.31 8.08 6.83
CA ALA A 128 -21.50 9.16 7.36
C ALA A 128 -22.19 10.54 7.33
N GLN A 129 -23.40 10.68 6.78
CA GLN A 129 -24.11 11.97 6.71
C GLN A 129 -25.15 12.15 7.82
N PRO A 130 -25.23 13.34 8.45
CA PRO A 130 -26.26 13.63 9.46
C PRO A 130 -27.66 13.76 8.86
N SER A 131 -27.76 14.17 7.59
CA SER A 131 -29.01 14.22 6.83
C SER A 131 -28.94 13.23 5.67
N PRO A 132 -30.04 12.52 5.37
CA PRO A 132 -30.06 11.59 4.25
C PRO A 132 -29.80 12.35 2.95
N LEU A 133 -29.00 11.73 2.08
CA LEU A 133 -28.81 12.22 0.73
C LEU A 133 -30.09 11.96 -0.09
N PRO A 134 -30.34 12.70 -1.19
CA PRO A 134 -31.46 12.42 -2.08
C PRO A 134 -31.49 10.96 -2.50
N ILE A 135 -32.66 10.37 -2.69
CA ILE A 135 -32.79 8.99 -3.18
C ILE A 135 -32.28 8.95 -4.64
N ASP A 136 -31.48 7.92 -4.96
CA ASP A 136 -31.01 7.74 -6.33
C ASP A 136 -32.12 7.21 -7.25
N ASP A 137 -32.17 7.72 -8.48
CA ASP A 137 -33.12 7.25 -9.47
C ASP A 137 -32.68 5.89 -10.02
N LYS A 138 -33.62 4.97 -10.23
CA LYS A 138 -33.30 3.65 -10.79
C LYS A 138 -32.88 3.78 -12.25
N SER A 139 -31.63 3.40 -12.55
CA SER A 139 -31.14 3.33 -13.92
C SER A 139 -31.95 2.33 -14.78
N PRO A 140 -32.26 2.65 -16.06
CA PRO A 140 -32.93 1.75 -17.00
C PRO A 140 -32.02 0.62 -17.53
N PHE A 141 -30.77 0.54 -17.06
CA PHE A 141 -29.78 -0.48 -17.39
C PHE A 141 -28.89 -0.77 -16.18
N ASN A 142 -28.18 -1.90 -16.20
CA ASN A 142 -27.21 -2.20 -15.15
C ASN A 142 -26.05 -1.19 -15.22
N SER A 143 -25.89 -0.40 -14.17
CA SER A 143 -24.87 0.64 -14.03
C SER A 143 -24.18 0.43 -12.69
N ALA A 144 -22.86 0.58 -12.65
CA ALA A 144 -22.11 0.64 -11.38
C ALA A 144 -22.14 2.05 -10.76
N TRP A 145 -22.73 3.03 -11.45
CA TRP A 145 -22.71 4.45 -11.12
C TRP A 145 -24.07 4.96 -10.67
N VAL A 146 -24.04 5.92 -9.75
CA VAL A 146 -25.19 6.76 -9.35
C VAL A 146 -25.82 7.39 -10.59
N PHE A 147 -27.14 7.29 -10.71
CA PHE A 147 -27.84 7.64 -11.95
C PHE A 147 -28.65 8.93 -11.85
N GLY A 148 -29.34 9.16 -10.74
CA GLY A 148 -30.26 10.25 -10.52
C GLY A 148 -29.58 11.60 -10.36
N ARG A 149 -30.15 12.62 -11.01
CA ARG A 149 -29.62 13.99 -11.05
C ARG A 149 -29.38 14.56 -9.64
N HIS A 150 -30.39 14.50 -8.77
CA HIS A 150 -30.32 15.11 -7.46
C HIS A 150 -29.30 14.42 -6.53
N ARG A 151 -29.15 13.09 -6.67
CA ARG A 151 -28.10 12.34 -5.95
C ARG A 151 -26.72 12.77 -6.43
N GLN A 152 -26.50 12.84 -7.75
CA GLN A 152 -25.23 13.28 -8.32
C GLN A 152 -24.87 14.71 -7.89
N GLU A 153 -25.82 15.65 -7.96
CA GLU A 153 -25.64 17.04 -7.50
C GLU A 153 -25.20 17.07 -6.02
N ALA A 154 -25.91 16.36 -5.14
CA ALA A 154 -25.60 16.34 -3.72
C ALA A 154 -24.21 15.76 -3.41
N LEU A 155 -23.78 14.73 -4.14
CA LEU A 155 -22.45 14.13 -3.99
C LEU A 155 -21.33 15.08 -4.45
N ILE A 156 -21.52 15.77 -5.58
CA ILE A 156 -20.57 16.77 -6.09
C ILE A 156 -20.41 17.88 -5.05
N ASP A 157 -21.52 18.42 -4.55
CA ASP A 157 -21.49 19.49 -3.57
C ASP A 157 -20.85 19.03 -2.26
N LEU A 158 -21.18 17.82 -1.77
CA LEU A 158 -20.58 17.24 -0.58
C LEU A 158 -19.07 17.09 -0.68
N PHE A 159 -18.56 16.68 -1.85
CA PHE A 159 -17.12 16.54 -2.10
C PHE A 159 -16.43 17.91 -2.13
N PHE A 160 -16.86 18.79 -3.03
CA PHE A 160 -16.12 20.01 -3.33
C PHE A 160 -16.30 21.13 -2.30
N ASN A 161 -17.41 21.14 -1.54
CA ASN A 161 -17.60 22.14 -0.48
C ASN A 161 -16.68 21.91 0.74
N ARG A 162 -15.95 20.80 0.78
CA ARG A 162 -14.91 20.53 1.79
C ARG A 162 -13.57 21.21 1.46
N LEU A 163 -13.41 21.74 0.25
CA LEU A 163 -12.22 22.47 -0.18
C LEU A 163 -12.38 23.96 0.07
N THR A 164 -11.32 24.61 0.56
CA THR A 164 -11.28 26.05 0.84
C THR A 164 -10.28 26.72 -0.11
N PRO A 165 -10.74 27.51 -1.09
CA PRO A 165 -9.85 28.26 -1.98
C PRO A 165 -8.80 29.08 -1.21
N ALA A 166 -7.61 29.20 -1.79
CA ALA A 166 -6.39 29.82 -1.25
C ALA A 166 -5.79 29.18 0.03
N ARG A 167 -6.43 28.15 0.60
CA ARG A 167 -5.90 27.37 1.73
C ARG A 167 -5.72 25.89 1.44
N SER A 168 -6.69 25.24 0.82
CA SER A 168 -6.56 23.83 0.42
C SER A 168 -5.45 23.66 -0.61
N LEU A 169 -4.74 22.53 -0.51
CA LEU A 169 -3.66 22.15 -1.41
C LEU A 169 -4.19 21.14 -2.42
N VAL A 170 -3.56 21.08 -3.59
CA VAL A 170 -3.74 20.01 -4.57
C VAL A 170 -2.40 19.33 -4.82
N PHE A 171 -2.37 18.00 -4.65
CA PHE A 171 -1.23 17.14 -4.94
C PHE A 171 -1.47 16.42 -6.26
N PHE A 172 -0.66 16.74 -7.26
CA PHE A 172 -0.66 16.04 -8.55
C PHE A 172 0.24 14.83 -8.47
N TYR A 173 -0.23 13.68 -8.96
CA TYR A 173 0.53 12.44 -8.89
C TYR A 173 0.30 11.54 -10.10
N THR A 174 1.27 10.67 -10.39
CA THR A 174 1.16 9.60 -11.39
C THR A 174 0.98 8.25 -10.72
N LYS A 175 0.38 7.28 -11.43
CA LYS A 175 0.37 5.86 -11.00
C LYS A 175 1.75 5.23 -11.27
N SER A 176 1.82 3.91 -11.39
CA SER A 176 3.05 3.17 -11.74
C SER A 176 3.62 3.55 -13.12
N GLY A 177 2.82 4.11 -14.03
CA GLY A 177 3.27 4.56 -15.34
C GLY A 177 4.14 5.82 -15.31
N HIS A 178 5.43 5.69 -14.97
CA HIS A 178 6.44 6.76 -14.99
C HIS A 178 7.89 6.22 -15.14
N PRO A 179 8.87 7.03 -15.58
CA PRO A 179 10.24 6.58 -15.90
C PRO A 179 11.18 6.30 -14.72
N ILE A 180 10.78 6.59 -13.48
CA ILE A 180 11.70 6.54 -12.33
C ILE A 180 11.94 5.09 -11.83
N GLY A 181 10.98 4.18 -12.06
CA GLY A 181 11.11 2.75 -11.73
C GLY A 181 9.81 2.10 -11.25
N ASP A 182 9.70 0.79 -11.41
CA ASP A 182 8.46 0.03 -11.15
C ASP A 182 8.16 -0.18 -9.65
N SER A 183 9.11 0.13 -8.77
CA SER A 183 8.94 0.02 -7.32
C SER A 183 8.05 1.11 -6.72
N ILE A 184 7.85 2.22 -7.44
CA ILE A 184 7.03 3.35 -6.98
C ILE A 184 5.64 3.23 -7.59
N ASN A 185 4.65 2.95 -6.74
CA ASN A 185 3.27 2.75 -7.18
C ASN A 185 2.52 4.10 -7.40
N ARG A 186 2.90 5.12 -6.64
CA ARG A 186 2.32 6.47 -6.67
C ARG A 186 3.41 7.50 -6.48
N LEU A 187 3.62 8.33 -7.50
CA LEU A 187 4.67 9.34 -7.52
C LEU A 187 4.03 10.73 -7.55
N ILE A 188 4.28 11.54 -6.52
CA ILE A 188 3.90 12.94 -6.50
C ILE A 188 4.77 13.69 -7.52
N VAL A 189 4.15 14.48 -8.38
CA VAL A 189 4.82 15.27 -9.42
C VAL A 189 4.75 16.77 -9.15
N GLY A 190 3.79 17.22 -8.36
CA GLY A 190 3.70 18.61 -7.95
C GLY A 190 2.67 18.87 -6.87
N VAL A 191 2.79 20.00 -6.19
CA VAL A 191 1.87 20.47 -5.15
C VAL A 191 1.67 21.97 -5.27
N GLY A 192 0.43 22.43 -5.11
CA GLY A 192 0.14 23.86 -5.09
C GLY A 192 -1.14 24.19 -4.33
N ARG A 193 -1.40 25.47 -4.10
CA ARG A 193 -2.66 25.95 -3.53
C ARG A 193 -3.76 25.90 -4.57
N ILE A 194 -4.95 25.48 -4.14
CA ILE A 194 -6.17 25.59 -4.93
C ILE A 194 -6.60 27.05 -4.92
N LEU A 195 -6.45 27.74 -6.05
CA LEU A 195 -6.82 29.15 -6.17
C LEU A 195 -8.33 29.33 -6.31
N THR A 196 -8.97 28.48 -7.12
CA THR A 196 -10.42 28.52 -7.35
C THR A 196 -10.97 27.13 -7.64
N VAL A 197 -12.21 26.87 -7.22
CA VAL A 197 -13.03 25.73 -7.62
C VAL A 197 -14.20 26.27 -8.46
N SER A 198 -14.28 25.94 -9.75
CA SER A 198 -15.38 26.42 -10.62
C SER A 198 -16.73 25.93 -10.09
N PRO A 199 -17.86 26.63 -10.25
CA PRO A 199 -19.18 26.10 -9.86
C PRO A 199 -19.53 24.80 -10.59
N THR A 200 -20.48 24.04 -10.05
CA THR A 200 -21.05 22.86 -10.71
C THR A 200 -21.67 23.27 -12.05
N LYS A 201 -21.28 22.59 -13.13
CA LYS A 201 -21.82 22.82 -14.47
C LYS A 201 -22.86 21.76 -14.80
N PHE A 202 -23.83 22.12 -15.63
CA PHE A 202 -24.86 21.24 -16.14
C PHE A 202 -24.71 21.09 -17.64
N TYR A 203 -25.09 19.92 -18.18
CA TYR A 203 -25.13 19.73 -19.63
C TYR A 203 -26.22 20.62 -20.24
N ASP A 204 -25.92 21.28 -21.34
CA ASP A 204 -26.95 21.94 -22.14
C ASP A 204 -27.92 20.88 -22.65
N THR A 205 -29.20 21.21 -22.72
CA THR A 205 -30.27 20.27 -23.07
C THR A 205 -31.22 20.87 -24.11
N THR A 206 -31.87 20.03 -24.92
CA THR A 206 -33.07 20.41 -25.70
C THR A 206 -34.37 20.09 -24.97
N GLY A 207 -34.30 19.34 -23.88
CA GLY A 207 -35.46 18.92 -23.07
C GLY A 207 -35.74 19.83 -21.88
N ASP A 208 -36.59 19.35 -20.98
CA ASP A 208 -37.00 20.00 -19.73
C ASP A 208 -36.10 19.67 -18.53
N HIS A 209 -35.16 18.74 -18.70
CA HIS A 209 -34.24 18.29 -17.65
C HIS A 209 -32.79 18.23 -18.14
N THR A 210 -31.86 18.25 -17.18
CA THR A 210 -30.41 18.21 -17.38
C THR A 210 -29.74 17.41 -16.26
N TYR A 211 -28.46 17.10 -16.43
CA TYR A 211 -27.61 16.40 -15.46
C TYR A 211 -26.35 17.21 -15.17
N PRO A 212 -25.81 17.12 -13.94
CA PRO A 212 -24.56 17.77 -13.61
C PRO A 212 -23.38 17.09 -14.32
N MET A 213 -22.38 17.88 -14.68
CA MET A 213 -21.05 17.36 -14.99
C MET A 213 -20.37 16.97 -13.67
N TRP A 214 -19.77 15.78 -13.64
CA TRP A 214 -19.02 15.32 -12.45
C TRP A 214 -17.71 16.09 -12.29
N ASP A 215 -17.10 16.52 -13.42
CA ASP A 215 -15.87 17.28 -13.44
C ASP A 215 -16.07 18.73 -12.95
N ARG A 216 -15.22 19.19 -12.02
CA ARG A 216 -15.05 20.62 -11.72
C ARG A 216 -13.64 21.08 -12.08
N ILE A 217 -13.53 22.31 -12.55
CA ILE A 217 -12.23 22.92 -12.89
C ILE A 217 -11.62 23.47 -11.61
N ILE A 218 -10.39 23.02 -11.33
CA ILE A 218 -9.54 23.52 -10.25
C ILE A 218 -8.41 24.32 -10.88
N ARG A 219 -8.26 25.59 -10.48
CA ARG A 219 -7.06 26.38 -10.81
C ARG A 219 -6.07 26.27 -9.67
N HIS A 220 -4.79 26.10 -9.99
CA HIS A 220 -3.74 25.94 -8.99
C HIS A 220 -2.64 27.00 -9.12
N SER A 221 -1.85 27.13 -8.05
CA SER A 221 -0.81 28.15 -7.92
C SER A 221 0.52 27.81 -8.60
N ILE A 222 0.81 26.52 -8.87
CA ILE A 222 2.10 26.06 -9.41
C ILE A 222 2.50 26.85 -10.67
N ARG A 223 3.71 27.45 -10.67
CA ARG A 223 4.32 28.13 -11.82
C ARG A 223 5.79 27.71 -11.98
N PRO A 224 6.29 27.55 -13.23
CA PRO A 224 7.70 27.22 -13.46
C PRO A 224 8.68 28.24 -12.85
N ASP A 225 8.35 29.53 -12.95
CA ASP A 225 9.11 30.68 -12.45
C ASP A 225 8.70 31.14 -11.03
N GLY A 226 7.60 30.61 -10.50
CA GLY A 226 7.06 30.97 -9.19
C GLY A 226 7.54 30.08 -8.04
N ASN A 227 7.31 30.58 -6.83
CA ASN A 227 7.52 29.89 -5.56
C ASN A 227 6.23 29.41 -4.89
N ASP A 228 5.06 29.88 -5.35
CA ASP A 228 3.76 29.48 -4.81
C ASP A 228 3.32 28.12 -5.35
N GLY A 229 3.99 27.08 -4.90
CA GLY A 229 3.81 25.72 -5.40
C GLY A 229 5.13 25.14 -5.91
N LEU A 230 5.07 23.84 -6.15
CA LEU A 230 6.19 23.02 -6.53
C LEU A 230 5.79 22.13 -7.71
N LEU A 231 6.64 22.12 -8.73
CA LEU A 231 6.71 21.05 -9.72
C LEU A 231 8.06 20.36 -9.52
N LEU A 232 8.06 19.05 -9.31
CA LEU A 232 9.28 18.28 -9.12
C LEU A 232 10.01 18.13 -10.46
N PRO A 233 11.33 18.37 -10.51
CA PRO A 233 12.06 18.52 -11.76
C PRO A 233 12.50 17.17 -12.35
N TYR A 234 11.61 16.18 -12.40
CA TYR A 234 11.95 14.85 -12.90
C TYR A 234 12.43 14.87 -14.35
N HIS A 235 11.82 15.73 -15.17
CA HIS A 235 12.18 15.89 -16.58
C HIS A 235 13.59 16.43 -16.79
N GLU A 236 14.05 17.34 -15.94
CA GLU A 236 15.41 17.92 -16.01
C GLU A 236 16.50 16.86 -15.74
N TYR A 237 16.18 15.84 -14.93
CA TYR A 237 17.09 14.73 -14.66
C TYR A 237 17.08 13.70 -15.79
N LEU A 238 15.94 13.52 -16.46
CA LEU A 238 15.77 12.60 -17.59
C LEU A 238 16.25 13.18 -18.93
N GLU A 239 16.44 14.49 -19.01
CA GLU A 239 16.84 15.17 -20.23
C GLU A 239 18.26 14.73 -20.66
N PRO A 240 18.42 14.09 -21.84
CA PRO A 240 19.72 13.61 -22.27
C PRO A 240 20.72 14.76 -22.42
N THR A 241 21.90 14.59 -21.82
CA THR A 241 22.98 15.57 -21.90
C THR A 241 23.91 15.33 -23.09
N GLY A 242 23.88 14.12 -23.65
CA GLY A 242 24.81 13.66 -24.68
C GLY A 242 26.12 13.09 -24.10
N ASP A 243 26.29 13.12 -22.78
CA ASP A 243 27.38 12.50 -22.05
C ASP A 243 26.84 11.28 -21.25
N PRO A 244 27.19 10.03 -21.64
CA PRO A 244 26.69 8.84 -20.97
C PRO A 244 27.00 8.77 -19.47
N ASP A 245 28.13 9.32 -19.02
CA ASP A 245 28.52 9.28 -17.60
C ASP A 245 27.66 10.25 -16.78
N GLU A 246 27.38 11.43 -17.33
CA GLU A 246 26.46 12.40 -16.71
C GLU A 246 25.02 11.90 -16.74
N ASP A 247 24.56 11.29 -17.83
CA ASP A 247 23.23 10.71 -17.92
C ASP A 247 23.05 9.57 -16.89
N ALA A 248 24.07 8.72 -16.72
CA ALA A 248 24.08 7.69 -15.68
C ALA A 248 24.05 8.29 -14.26
N ARG A 249 24.81 9.36 -14.01
CA ARG A 249 24.79 10.08 -12.72
C ARG A 249 23.41 10.67 -12.44
N ARG A 250 22.79 11.34 -13.42
CA ARG A 250 21.45 11.92 -13.27
C ARG A 250 20.40 10.84 -13.02
N GLN A 251 20.51 9.70 -13.68
CA GLN A 251 19.60 8.57 -13.47
C GLN A 251 19.69 8.04 -12.03
N GLN A 252 20.89 7.98 -11.43
CA GLN A 252 21.06 7.59 -10.02
C GLN A 252 20.43 8.62 -9.07
N LEU A 253 20.72 9.91 -9.28
CA LEU A 253 20.20 10.99 -8.46
C LEU A 253 18.69 11.21 -8.61
N LEU A 254 18.10 10.81 -9.74
CA LEU A 254 16.67 10.88 -9.98
C LEU A 254 15.89 10.03 -8.97
N THR A 255 16.42 8.86 -8.61
CA THR A 255 15.79 8.00 -7.60
C THR A 255 15.78 8.65 -6.22
N GLU A 256 16.78 9.49 -5.89
CA GLU A 256 16.87 10.17 -4.59
C GLU A 256 15.81 11.28 -4.43
N ILE A 257 15.45 11.98 -5.51
CA ILE A 257 14.44 13.05 -5.46
C ILE A 257 13.00 12.55 -5.65
N ALA A 258 12.81 11.25 -5.82
CA ALA A 258 11.51 10.65 -6.11
C ALA A 258 10.59 10.71 -4.89
N VAL A 259 9.48 11.46 -5.01
CA VAL A 259 8.50 11.60 -3.93
C VAL A 259 7.42 10.53 -4.06
N ALA A 260 7.69 9.35 -3.48
CA ALA A 260 6.72 8.28 -3.37
C ALA A 260 5.67 8.58 -2.29
N VAL A 261 4.41 8.27 -2.56
CA VAL A 261 3.33 8.33 -1.55
C VAL A 261 3.55 7.24 -0.49
N ASP A 262 3.30 7.58 0.77
CA ASP A 262 3.31 6.61 1.86
C ASP A 262 2.32 5.46 1.58
N PRO A 263 2.74 4.18 1.67
CA PRO A 263 1.85 3.04 1.57
C PRO A 263 0.58 3.13 2.43
N ALA A 264 0.67 3.74 3.62
CA ALA A 264 -0.47 3.96 4.52
C ALA A 264 -1.55 4.90 3.94
N HIS A 265 -1.20 5.69 2.92
CA HIS A 265 -2.05 6.70 2.30
C HIS A 265 -2.34 6.42 0.82
N ILE A 266 -2.01 5.23 0.30
CA ILE A 266 -2.24 4.87 -1.12
C ILE A 266 -3.71 5.06 -1.54
N ASN A 267 -4.66 4.85 -0.63
CA ASN A 267 -6.08 5.00 -0.92
C ASN A 267 -6.46 6.46 -1.25
N ASP A 268 -5.87 7.43 -0.57
CA ASP A 268 -6.01 8.86 -0.88
C ASP A 268 -5.46 9.22 -2.27
N PHE A 269 -4.62 8.37 -2.86
CA PHE A 269 -3.99 8.56 -4.17
C PHE A 269 -4.43 7.48 -5.18
N SER A 270 -5.63 6.91 -5.09
CA SER A 270 -6.04 5.79 -5.97
C SER A 270 -7.03 6.12 -7.10
N TYR A 271 -7.83 7.18 -6.96
CA TYR A 271 -8.90 7.55 -7.90
C TYR A 271 -8.48 8.64 -8.90
N ALA A 272 -9.44 9.26 -9.60
CA ALA A 272 -9.14 10.40 -10.48
C ALA A 272 -8.81 11.66 -9.64
N SER A 273 -9.62 11.90 -8.61
CA SER A 273 -9.30 12.80 -7.52
C SER A 273 -9.96 12.32 -6.23
N GLU A 274 -9.35 12.62 -5.09
CA GLU A 274 -9.88 12.28 -3.77
C GLU A 274 -9.58 13.39 -2.76
N LEU A 275 -10.43 13.52 -1.74
CA LEU A 275 -10.17 14.42 -0.61
C LEU A 275 -9.19 13.78 0.35
N THR A 276 -8.27 14.57 0.88
CA THR A 276 -7.29 14.10 1.85
C THR A 276 -7.17 15.01 3.06
N THR A 277 -6.63 14.46 4.14
CA THR A 277 -6.56 15.11 5.47
C THR A 277 -5.28 15.93 5.63
N PRO A 278 -5.20 16.79 6.66
CA PRO A 278 -3.96 17.50 6.99
C PRO A 278 -2.77 16.57 7.28
N ASP A 279 -2.99 15.36 7.84
CA ASP A 279 -1.90 14.41 8.13
C ASP A 279 -1.26 13.88 6.84
N VAL A 280 -2.06 13.55 5.83
CA VAL A 280 -1.56 13.10 4.52
C VAL A 280 -0.85 14.25 3.80
N ALA A 281 -1.38 15.47 3.90
CA ALA A 281 -0.75 16.66 3.36
C ALA A 281 0.61 16.92 4.03
N LEU A 282 0.71 16.82 5.36
CA LEU A 282 1.97 16.94 6.11
C LEU A 282 2.99 15.90 5.64
N ALA A 283 2.61 14.62 5.60
CA ALA A 283 3.50 13.54 5.16
C ALA A 283 4.04 13.80 3.75
N SER A 284 3.16 14.22 2.83
CA SER A 284 3.53 14.53 1.44
C SER A 284 4.44 15.76 1.33
N LEU A 285 4.14 16.84 2.08
CA LEU A 285 4.92 18.08 2.08
C LEU A 285 6.33 17.90 2.65
N VAL A 286 6.50 17.11 3.71
CA VAL A 286 7.82 16.82 4.29
C VAL A 286 8.71 16.10 3.28
N ARG A 287 8.18 15.07 2.59
CA ARG A 287 8.90 14.37 1.52
C ARG A 287 9.23 15.30 0.33
N CYS A 288 8.34 16.22 0.00
CA CYS A 288 8.62 17.25 -1.01
C CYS A 288 9.74 18.20 -0.58
N LEU A 289 9.80 18.58 0.70
CA LEU A 289 10.84 19.45 1.25
C LEU A 289 12.21 18.76 1.20
N GLU A 290 12.28 17.48 1.55
CA GLU A 290 13.49 16.67 1.42
C GLU A 290 13.97 16.59 -0.04
N ALA A 291 13.06 16.29 -0.97
CA ALA A 291 13.38 16.29 -2.40
C ALA A 291 13.88 17.65 -2.90
N VAL A 292 13.29 18.78 -2.45
CA VAL A 292 13.77 20.13 -2.81
C VAL A 292 15.18 20.38 -2.30
N ARG A 293 15.51 19.96 -1.08
CA ARG A 293 16.87 20.09 -0.53
C ARG A 293 17.89 19.28 -1.33
N LEU A 294 17.52 18.06 -1.74
CA LEU A 294 18.36 17.23 -2.62
C LEU A 294 18.54 17.88 -3.98
N VAL A 295 17.46 18.35 -4.62
CA VAL A 295 17.52 19.09 -5.90
C VAL A 295 18.49 20.27 -5.82
N LYS A 296 18.45 21.05 -4.73
CA LYS A 296 19.40 22.15 -4.49
C LYS A 296 20.84 21.65 -4.43
N SER A 297 21.08 20.55 -3.72
CA SER A 297 22.42 19.97 -3.57
C SER A 297 22.98 19.39 -4.88
N HIS A 298 22.11 18.83 -5.73
CA HIS A 298 22.50 18.21 -7.00
C HIS A 298 22.87 19.24 -8.07
N GLY A 299 22.27 20.44 -8.03
CA GLY A 299 22.55 21.52 -8.97
C GLY A 299 22.12 21.28 -10.42
N ILE A 300 21.28 20.27 -10.68
CA ILE A 300 20.84 19.86 -12.04
C ILE A 300 19.73 20.78 -12.58
N ALA A 301 18.73 21.08 -11.75
CA ALA A 301 17.56 21.85 -12.17
C ALA A 301 17.63 23.29 -11.65
N SER A 302 17.37 24.27 -12.52
CA SER A 302 17.26 25.69 -12.12
C SER A 302 15.87 26.02 -11.58
N GLY A 303 15.79 26.90 -10.59
CA GLY A 303 14.51 27.40 -10.08
C GLY A 303 14.66 28.21 -8.80
N PRO A 304 13.59 28.86 -8.32
CA PRO A 304 13.58 29.58 -7.05
C PRO A 304 13.50 28.61 -5.86
N TRP A 305 14.47 27.69 -5.76
CA TRP A 305 14.42 26.56 -4.82
C TRP A 305 14.46 26.99 -3.36
N ASP A 306 15.17 28.08 -3.03
CA ASP A 306 15.15 28.65 -1.69
C ASP A 306 13.75 29.14 -1.32
N GLN A 307 13.10 29.87 -2.22
CA GLN A 307 11.74 30.36 -1.97
C GLN A 307 10.70 29.24 -1.97
N ARG A 308 10.92 28.14 -2.72
CA ARG A 308 10.07 26.94 -2.68
C ARG A 308 10.25 26.17 -1.38
N GLU A 309 11.47 26.08 -0.86
CA GLU A 309 11.75 25.53 0.47
C GLU A 309 11.02 26.35 1.55
N ASP A 310 11.11 27.69 1.51
CA ASP A 310 10.38 28.56 2.43
C ASP A 310 8.86 28.34 2.32
N TRP A 311 8.32 28.30 1.11
CA TRP A 311 6.89 28.05 0.86
C TRP A 311 6.43 26.68 1.40
N LEU A 312 7.23 25.62 1.20
CA LEU A 312 6.92 24.29 1.75
C LEU A 312 6.90 24.32 3.28
N ASN A 313 7.86 24.99 3.92
CA ASN A 313 7.89 25.17 5.38
C ASN A 313 6.64 25.91 5.88
N GLU A 314 6.20 26.97 5.18
CA GLU A 314 4.96 27.67 5.49
C GLU A 314 3.73 26.76 5.37
N GLN A 315 3.65 25.95 4.30
CA GLN A 315 2.53 25.02 4.12
C GLN A 315 2.55 23.90 5.17
N ILE A 316 3.72 23.40 5.56
CA ILE A 316 3.86 22.44 6.66
C ILE A 316 3.33 23.05 7.97
N ALA A 317 3.72 24.29 8.29
CA ALA A 317 3.22 24.98 9.49
C ALA A 317 1.70 25.20 9.44
N ALA A 318 1.15 25.57 8.28
CA ALA A 318 -0.29 25.72 8.08
C ALA A 318 -1.03 24.38 8.24
N SER A 319 -0.51 23.29 7.68
CA SER A 319 -1.10 21.96 7.83
C SER A 319 -1.06 21.47 9.28
N TRP A 320 -0.04 21.81 10.07
CA TRP A 320 -0.03 21.57 11.52
C TRP A 320 -1.12 22.32 12.26
N ALA A 321 -1.32 23.61 11.94
CA ALA A 321 -2.40 24.41 12.54
C ALA A 321 -3.79 23.85 12.20
N ASP A 322 -3.95 23.30 11.00
CA ASP A 322 -5.20 22.72 10.50
C ASP A 322 -5.48 21.33 11.03
N ARG A 323 -4.42 20.56 11.25
CA ARG A 323 -4.47 19.27 11.94
C ARG A 323 -4.96 19.44 13.37
N GLY A 324 -4.45 20.44 14.08
CA GLY A 324 -4.77 20.65 15.48
C GLY A 324 -4.25 19.54 16.39
N ALA A 325 -4.70 19.57 17.65
CA ALA A 325 -4.25 18.62 18.68
C ALA A 325 -5.01 17.29 18.66
N PHE A 326 -6.24 17.28 18.12
CA PHE A 326 -7.17 16.15 18.17
C PHE A 326 -7.78 15.83 16.79
N PRO A 327 -6.96 15.53 15.77
CA PRO A 327 -7.46 15.26 14.41
C PRO A 327 -8.36 14.01 14.31
N GLY A 328 -8.20 13.06 15.23
CA GLY A 328 -8.96 11.81 15.28
C GLY A 328 -10.25 11.89 16.10
N LEU A 329 -10.71 13.09 16.50
CA LEU A 329 -11.91 13.24 17.32
C LEU A 329 -13.11 12.51 16.72
N GLY A 330 -13.40 12.75 15.44
CA GLY A 330 -14.53 12.11 14.74
C GLY A 330 -14.48 10.58 14.80
N SER A 331 -13.32 10.02 14.44
CA SER A 331 -13.06 8.58 14.44
C SER A 331 -13.12 7.97 15.84
N ALA A 332 -12.66 8.69 16.87
CA ALA A 332 -12.80 8.26 18.25
C ALA A 332 -14.28 8.22 18.70
N LEU A 333 -15.08 9.23 18.35
CA LEU A 333 -16.52 9.23 18.64
C LEU A 333 -17.23 8.04 17.96
N GLU A 334 -16.87 7.73 16.72
CA GLU A 334 -17.41 6.57 16.00
C GLU A 334 -16.99 5.23 16.63
N ALA A 335 -15.75 5.13 17.12
CA ALA A 335 -15.26 3.98 17.86
C ALA A 335 -16.05 3.77 19.17
N LEU A 336 -16.48 4.85 19.83
CA LEU A 336 -17.37 4.79 21.00
C LEU A 336 -18.80 4.32 20.67
N GLY A 337 -19.17 4.29 19.39
CA GLY A 337 -20.50 3.90 18.91
C GLY A 337 -21.36 5.07 18.44
N MET A 338 -20.82 6.28 18.37
CA MET A 338 -21.52 7.42 17.77
C MET A 338 -21.31 7.42 16.26
N ARG A 339 -22.23 6.80 15.51
CA ARG A 339 -22.15 6.67 14.04
C ARG A 339 -21.83 8.00 13.33
N LEU A 340 -22.43 9.11 13.76
CA LEU A 340 -22.19 10.45 13.20
C LEU A 340 -21.05 11.22 13.88
N GLY A 341 -20.06 10.54 14.45
CA GLY A 341 -18.95 11.16 15.18
C GLY A 341 -18.14 12.14 14.33
N THR A 342 -17.73 11.74 13.12
CA THR A 342 -17.00 12.63 12.19
C THR A 342 -17.83 13.81 11.75
N ALA A 343 -19.13 13.61 11.44
CA ALA A 343 -20.04 14.69 11.07
C ALA A 343 -20.18 15.73 12.20
N LEU A 344 -20.37 15.27 13.44
CA LEU A 344 -20.43 16.15 14.61
C LEU A 344 -19.13 16.95 14.77
N SER A 345 -17.97 16.29 14.68
CA SER A 345 -16.67 16.97 14.79
C SER A 345 -16.50 18.06 13.75
N LEU A 346 -16.84 17.78 12.48
CA LEU A 346 -16.74 18.74 11.38
C LEU A 346 -17.68 19.92 11.58
N GLU A 347 -18.89 19.69 12.08
CA GLU A 347 -19.87 20.74 12.33
C GLU A 347 -19.50 21.64 13.52
N LEU A 348 -18.94 21.07 14.59
CA LEU A 348 -18.41 21.85 15.72
C LEU A 348 -17.28 22.78 15.27
N LEU A 349 -16.40 22.32 14.37
CA LEU A 349 -15.34 23.14 13.78
C LEU A 349 -15.90 24.20 12.82
N SER A 350 -16.84 23.85 11.94
CA SER A 350 -17.36 24.77 10.93
C SER A 350 -18.27 25.86 11.50
N SER A 351 -19.00 25.56 12.57
CA SER A 351 -19.82 26.54 13.30
C SER A 351 -19.00 27.47 14.20
N GLY A 352 -17.70 27.18 14.39
CA GLY A 352 -16.83 27.91 15.31
C GLY A 352 -17.09 27.60 16.79
N ALA A 353 -17.90 26.58 17.10
CA ALA A 353 -18.10 26.09 18.46
C ALA A 353 -16.83 25.44 19.04
N LEU A 354 -15.97 24.92 18.15
CA LEU A 354 -14.65 24.39 18.45
C LEU A 354 -13.63 25.00 17.48
N LYS A 355 -12.48 25.46 17.97
CA LYS A 355 -11.34 25.81 17.10
C LYS A 355 -10.42 24.60 16.89
N SER A 356 -9.62 24.61 15.83
CA SER A 356 -8.69 23.48 15.55
C SER A 356 -7.67 23.25 16.68
N ASP A 357 -7.36 24.28 17.45
CA ASP A 357 -6.40 24.26 18.55
C ASP A 357 -7.05 24.12 19.94
N ASP A 358 -8.35 23.87 20.04
CA ASP A 358 -9.04 23.66 21.32
C ASP A 358 -8.98 22.18 21.77
N ASP A 359 -9.10 21.95 23.08
CA ASP A 359 -9.39 20.61 23.60
C ASP A 359 -10.90 20.36 23.40
N PRO A 360 -11.30 19.37 22.58
CA PRO A 360 -12.70 19.11 22.32
C PRO A 360 -13.42 18.45 23.49
N TRP A 361 -12.71 17.77 24.39
CA TRP A 361 -13.33 16.88 25.36
C TRP A 361 -14.20 17.57 26.41
N PRO A 362 -13.90 18.79 26.90
CA PRO A 362 -14.82 19.54 27.75
C PRO A 362 -16.18 19.80 27.09
N LEU A 363 -16.18 20.21 25.82
CA LEU A 363 -17.41 20.46 25.05
C LEU A 363 -18.15 19.15 24.74
N VAL A 364 -17.43 18.12 24.30
CA VAL A 364 -18.00 16.80 24.00
C VAL A 364 -18.60 16.17 25.26
N ASP A 365 -17.92 16.25 26.40
CA ASP A 365 -18.45 15.75 27.68
C ASP A 365 -19.74 16.49 28.09
N ALA A 366 -19.79 17.83 27.92
CA ALA A 366 -20.99 18.61 28.16
C ALA A 366 -22.17 18.18 27.25
N ILE A 367 -21.91 17.91 25.96
CA ILE A 367 -22.92 17.40 25.02
C ILE A 367 -23.39 15.99 25.42
N PHE A 368 -22.46 15.12 25.77
CA PHE A 368 -22.74 13.75 26.20
C PHE A 368 -23.55 13.71 27.50
N ARG A 369 -23.28 14.62 28.45
CA ARG A 369 -24.05 14.75 29.69
C ARG A 369 -25.35 15.52 29.54
N GLY A 370 -25.66 16.04 28.34
CA GLY A 370 -26.85 16.83 28.07
C GLY A 370 -26.84 18.22 28.71
N GLN A 371 -25.66 18.71 29.11
CA GLN A 371 -25.45 20.06 29.63
C GLN A 371 -25.44 21.10 28.50
N GLN A 372 -25.10 20.67 27.28
CA GLN A 372 -25.14 21.48 26.07
C GLN A 372 -25.87 20.72 24.96
N PRO A 373 -26.73 21.38 24.15
CA PRO A 373 -27.38 20.73 23.02
C PRO A 373 -26.37 20.46 21.89
N PRO A 374 -26.55 19.38 21.10
CA PRO A 374 -25.77 19.19 19.90
C PRO A 374 -26.18 20.21 18.81
N PRO A 375 -25.33 20.43 17.78
CA PRO A 375 -25.62 21.38 16.70
C PRO A 375 -26.94 21.09 15.96
N GLN A 376 -27.24 19.80 15.74
CA GLN A 376 -28.45 19.34 15.07
C GLN A 376 -29.14 18.22 15.84
N ARG A 377 -30.46 18.09 15.61
CA ARG A 377 -31.27 17.01 16.21
C ARG A 377 -30.90 15.63 15.68
N ALA A 378 -30.26 15.53 14.50
CA ALA A 378 -29.83 14.27 13.89
C ALA A 378 -28.90 13.46 14.81
N TYR A 379 -28.10 14.13 15.64
CA TYR A 379 -27.17 13.48 16.56
C TYR A 379 -27.83 12.88 17.81
N ASN A 380 -29.09 13.22 18.11
CA ASN A 380 -29.73 12.86 19.38
C ASN A 380 -29.85 11.34 19.60
N ALA A 381 -30.10 10.57 18.55
CA ALA A 381 -30.23 9.12 18.64
C ALA A 381 -28.88 8.47 19.02
N ASP A 382 -27.81 8.81 18.30
CA ASP A 382 -26.46 8.31 18.59
C ASP A 382 -25.99 8.77 19.98
N LEU A 383 -26.24 10.04 20.33
CA LEU A 383 -25.94 10.57 21.66
C LEU A 383 -26.63 9.75 22.74
N ALA A 384 -27.94 9.53 22.63
CA ALA A 384 -28.69 8.72 23.59
C ALA A 384 -28.12 7.30 23.74
N ALA A 385 -27.62 6.70 22.65
CA ALA A 385 -26.98 5.39 22.68
C ALA A 385 -25.63 5.40 23.43
N VAL A 386 -24.84 6.46 23.32
CA VAL A 386 -23.50 6.52 23.94
C VAL A 386 -23.48 7.16 25.34
N ARG A 387 -24.50 7.91 25.76
CA ARG A 387 -24.51 8.62 27.08
C ARG A 387 -24.24 7.69 28.25
N ALA A 388 -24.98 6.58 28.32
CA ALA A 388 -24.86 5.62 29.42
C ALA A 388 -23.47 4.94 29.39
N THR A 389 -22.98 4.61 28.19
CA THR A 389 -21.65 4.03 27.99
C THR A 389 -20.56 4.98 28.46
N TRP A 390 -20.58 6.24 28.05
CA TRP A 390 -19.60 7.25 28.43
C TRP A 390 -19.58 7.53 29.94
N ALA A 391 -20.77 7.65 30.55
CA ALA A 391 -20.92 7.94 31.97
C ALA A 391 -20.38 6.82 32.86
N ASN A 392 -20.58 5.55 32.47
CA ASN A 392 -20.20 4.37 33.25
C ASN A 392 -18.83 3.79 32.88
N MET A 393 -18.15 4.38 31.88
CA MET A 393 -16.81 3.98 31.47
C MET A 393 -15.78 4.20 32.59
N SER A 394 -14.75 3.36 32.67
CA SER A 394 -13.62 3.62 33.58
C SER A 394 -12.79 4.81 33.09
N ASP A 395 -11.99 5.40 33.98
CA ASP A 395 -11.11 6.51 33.59
C ASP A 395 -10.07 6.09 32.55
N ASP A 396 -9.46 4.91 32.69
CA ASP A 396 -8.51 4.38 31.70
C ASP A 396 -9.14 4.23 30.31
N ARG A 397 -10.38 3.72 30.25
CA ARG A 397 -11.12 3.60 28.97
C ARG A 397 -11.41 4.97 28.34
N ARG A 398 -11.79 5.96 29.16
CA ARG A 398 -11.99 7.34 28.66
C ARG A 398 -10.66 7.95 28.21
N ASN A 399 -9.59 7.75 28.96
CA ASN A 399 -8.27 8.26 28.65
C ASN A 399 -7.71 7.64 27.37
N LEU A 400 -7.95 6.34 27.14
CA LEU A 400 -7.60 5.70 25.88
C LEU A 400 -8.35 6.35 24.72
N LEU A 401 -9.66 6.57 24.84
CA LEU A 401 -10.43 7.22 23.77
C LEU A 401 -9.92 8.64 23.47
N LYS A 402 -9.62 9.41 24.53
CA LYS A 402 -9.01 10.74 24.42
C LYS A 402 -7.64 10.70 23.76
N LEU A 403 -6.82 9.71 24.10
CA LEU A 403 -5.52 9.50 23.48
C LEU A 403 -5.68 9.16 21.99
N LEU A 404 -6.57 8.23 21.64
CA LEU A 404 -6.84 7.86 20.25
C LEU A 404 -7.30 9.04 19.41
N SER A 405 -8.07 9.99 19.98
CA SER A 405 -8.46 11.20 19.25
C SER A 405 -7.30 12.14 18.87
N ARG A 406 -6.11 11.97 19.45
CA ARG A 406 -4.91 12.74 19.09
C ARG A 406 -4.22 12.25 17.82
N PHE A 407 -4.58 11.05 17.38
CA PHE A 407 -4.00 10.39 16.21
C PHE A 407 -4.95 10.56 15.02
N GLY A 408 -4.41 10.83 13.84
CA GLY A 408 -5.17 10.91 12.59
C GLY A 408 -5.59 9.53 12.08
N LEU A 409 -6.28 8.75 12.91
CA LEU A 409 -6.74 7.39 12.61
C LEU A 409 -7.96 7.42 11.71
N THR A 410 -8.13 6.40 10.86
CA THR A 410 -9.43 6.12 10.24
C THR A 410 -10.44 5.68 11.31
N ALA A 411 -11.74 5.76 11.01
CA ALA A 411 -12.78 5.23 11.90
C ALA A 411 -12.60 3.72 12.17
N ALA A 412 -12.14 2.97 11.17
CA ALA A 412 -11.84 1.56 11.27
C ALA A 412 -10.63 1.31 12.19
N GLN A 413 -9.52 2.06 12.03
CA GLN A 413 -8.36 2.00 12.92
C GLN A 413 -8.71 2.39 14.37
N ALA A 414 -9.46 3.49 14.56
CA ALA A 414 -9.89 3.92 15.89
C ALA A 414 -10.76 2.86 16.57
N ARG A 415 -11.69 2.23 15.82
CA ARG A 415 -12.52 1.13 16.33
C ARG A 415 -11.69 -0.13 16.62
N ARG A 416 -10.78 -0.51 15.73
CA ARG A 416 -9.84 -1.63 15.89
C ARG A 416 -9.05 -1.47 17.18
N TRP A 417 -8.56 -0.27 17.47
CA TRP A 417 -7.76 0.00 18.64
C TRP A 417 -8.57 0.34 19.89
N PHE A 418 -9.82 0.77 19.81
CA PHE A 418 -10.65 0.99 20.99
C PHE A 418 -11.34 -0.29 21.47
N ASP A 419 -11.79 -1.16 20.56
CA ASP A 419 -12.47 -2.42 20.89
C ASP A 419 -11.46 -3.53 21.23
N PRO A 420 -11.45 -4.07 22.47
CA PRO A 420 -10.49 -5.11 22.86
C PRO A 420 -10.54 -6.38 22.00
N THR A 421 -11.72 -6.76 21.49
CA THR A 421 -11.88 -7.96 20.66
C THR A 421 -11.23 -7.75 19.30
N LYS A 422 -11.55 -6.64 18.64
CA LYS A 422 -10.96 -6.28 17.34
C LYS A 422 -9.45 -6.06 17.46
N ARG A 423 -8.99 -5.45 18.56
CA ARG A 423 -7.56 -5.27 18.83
C ARG A 423 -6.83 -6.61 18.92
N ALA A 424 -7.42 -7.59 19.61
CA ALA A 424 -6.84 -8.92 19.73
C ALA A 424 -6.79 -9.67 18.37
N GLU A 425 -7.75 -9.42 17.47
CA GLU A 425 -7.76 -9.97 16.10
C GLU A 425 -6.72 -9.30 15.19
N ALA A 426 -6.39 -8.03 15.46
CA ALA A 426 -5.47 -7.24 14.67
C ALA A 426 -4.02 -7.22 15.17
N THR A 427 -3.71 -7.96 16.25
CA THR A 427 -2.38 -8.03 16.85
C THR A 427 -1.96 -9.48 17.06
N GLN A 428 -0.65 -9.75 17.06
CA GLN A 428 -0.15 -11.11 17.36
C GLN A 428 -0.23 -11.45 18.86
N THR A 429 -0.25 -10.43 19.72
CA THR A 429 -0.25 -10.56 21.18
C THR A 429 -1.33 -9.67 21.75
N SER A 430 -1.99 -10.11 22.83
CA SER A 430 -3.04 -9.32 23.46
C SER A 430 -2.45 -8.05 24.07
N ILE A 431 -3.01 -6.89 23.70
CA ILE A 431 -2.61 -5.57 24.18
C ILE A 431 -3.76 -4.96 24.99
N ALA A 432 -3.53 -4.70 26.27
CA ALA A 432 -4.50 -4.05 27.14
C ALA A 432 -4.49 -2.52 26.95
N ASP A 433 -5.52 -1.84 27.48
CA ASP A 433 -5.62 -0.38 27.40
C ASP A 433 -4.47 0.32 28.13
N GLY A 434 -4.07 -0.22 29.29
CA GLY A 434 -2.94 0.27 30.08
C GLY A 434 -1.63 0.24 29.31
N ASP A 435 -1.39 -0.82 28.51
CA ASP A 435 -0.17 -0.94 27.71
C ASP A 435 -0.04 0.19 26.67
N ILE A 436 -1.18 0.63 26.10
CA ILE A 436 -1.24 1.74 25.14
C ILE A 436 -1.09 3.08 25.85
N LEU A 437 -1.72 3.25 27.01
CA LEU A 437 -1.59 4.47 27.80
C LEU A 437 -0.15 4.66 28.30
N GLU A 438 0.54 3.58 28.64
CA GLU A 438 1.96 3.60 29.03
C GLU A 438 2.88 3.79 27.82
N ASN A 439 2.58 3.15 26.69
CA ASN A 439 3.34 3.28 25.46
C ASN A 439 2.43 3.33 24.23
N PRO A 440 2.08 4.54 23.73
CA PRO A 440 1.21 4.68 22.56
C PRO A 440 1.81 4.09 21.28
N TYR A 441 3.14 4.01 21.18
CA TYR A 441 3.81 3.43 20.01
C TYR A 441 3.57 1.92 19.88
N ARG A 442 3.04 1.24 20.90
CA ARG A 442 2.55 -0.15 20.78
C ARG A 442 1.55 -0.31 19.65
N ILE A 443 0.78 0.74 19.33
CA ILE A 443 -0.15 0.75 18.21
C ILE A 443 0.60 0.44 16.90
N ALA A 444 1.58 1.27 16.53
CA ALA A 444 2.36 1.08 15.31
C ALA A 444 3.23 -0.20 15.36
N GLU A 445 3.77 -0.54 16.53
CA GLU A 445 4.60 -1.74 16.70
C GLU A 445 3.84 -3.06 16.50
N THR A 446 2.53 -3.12 16.70
CA THR A 446 1.81 -4.40 16.77
C THR A 446 0.61 -4.50 15.84
N ASP A 447 0.18 -3.40 15.23
CA ASP A 447 -0.90 -3.42 14.25
C ASP A 447 -0.49 -4.21 13.00
N LEU A 448 -1.31 -5.19 12.65
CA LEU A 448 -1.12 -6.04 11.48
C LEU A 448 -1.82 -5.49 10.23
N GLY A 449 -2.59 -4.40 10.36
CA GLY A 449 -3.33 -3.81 9.24
C GLY A 449 -4.49 -4.68 8.75
N GLU A 450 -5.14 -4.28 7.67
CA GLU A 450 -6.08 -5.05 6.84
C GLU A 450 -5.89 -4.60 5.38
N ILE A 451 -6.35 -5.37 4.38
CA ILE A 451 -6.22 -4.98 2.95
C ILE A 451 -6.83 -3.61 2.68
N THR A 452 -7.99 -3.32 3.29
CA THR A 452 -8.75 -2.09 3.07
C THR A 452 -8.33 -0.96 4.01
N ASP A 453 -7.59 -1.26 5.07
CA ASP A 453 -7.24 -0.32 6.14
C ASP A 453 -5.86 -0.69 6.72
N PRO A 454 -4.76 -0.11 6.19
CA PRO A 454 -3.40 -0.55 6.50
C PRO A 454 -3.06 -0.39 7.99
N ALA A 455 -1.92 -0.97 8.39
CA ALA A 455 -1.40 -0.83 9.74
C ALA A 455 -1.16 0.66 10.06
N VAL A 456 -1.43 1.06 11.30
CA VAL A 456 -1.14 2.43 11.75
C VAL A 456 0.37 2.67 11.73
N SER A 457 0.83 3.68 10.99
CA SER A 457 2.25 4.00 10.91
C SER A 457 2.77 4.67 12.18
N ILE A 458 4.08 4.58 12.41
CA ILE A 458 4.72 5.32 13.51
C ILE A 458 4.48 6.82 13.39
N GLU A 459 4.45 7.37 12.18
CA GLU A 459 4.25 8.80 11.95
C GLU A 459 2.92 9.30 12.53
N VAL A 460 1.84 8.53 12.35
CA VAL A 460 0.50 8.89 12.87
C VAL A 460 0.51 8.98 14.39
N ILE A 461 1.19 8.04 15.06
CA ILE A 461 1.35 8.05 16.52
C ILE A 461 2.27 9.19 16.95
N ASP A 462 3.39 9.37 16.26
CA ASP A 462 4.40 10.37 16.58
C ASP A 462 3.84 11.79 16.53
N ARG A 463 3.03 12.11 15.51
CA ARG A 463 2.37 13.42 15.39
C ARG A 463 1.38 13.71 16.52
N GLY A 464 0.81 12.70 17.18
CA GLY A 464 -0.08 12.88 18.33
C GLY A 464 0.65 12.90 19.69
N VAL A 465 1.75 12.14 19.81
CA VAL A 465 2.56 12.05 21.03
C VAL A 465 3.57 13.19 21.15
N MET A 466 4.28 13.50 20.05
CA MET A 466 5.29 14.55 19.95
C MET A 466 4.91 15.59 18.87
N PRO A 467 3.78 16.30 19.01
CA PRO A 467 3.40 17.34 18.05
C PRO A 467 4.38 18.52 18.09
N ASP A 468 4.15 19.52 17.22
CA ASP A 468 4.89 20.78 17.24
C ASP A 468 4.83 21.45 18.62
N SER A 469 5.81 22.32 18.91
CA SER A 469 5.95 22.93 20.24
C SER A 469 4.72 23.72 20.70
N THR A 470 3.95 24.29 19.77
CA THR A 470 2.75 25.08 20.06
C THR A 470 1.64 24.18 20.60
N ILE A 471 1.35 23.09 19.89
CA ILE A 471 0.37 22.10 20.32
C ILE A 471 0.84 21.40 21.59
N ALA A 472 2.11 21.02 21.68
CA ALA A 472 2.67 20.32 22.84
C ALA A 472 2.56 21.16 24.13
N ALA A 473 2.77 22.48 24.05
CA ALA A 473 2.67 23.38 25.19
C ALA A 473 1.21 23.60 25.64
N ARG A 474 0.27 23.69 24.69
CA ARG A 474 -1.15 23.94 25.00
C ARG A 474 -1.89 22.68 25.45
N HIS A 475 -1.54 21.53 24.88
CA HIS A 475 -2.19 20.23 25.11
C HIS A 475 -1.17 19.15 25.51
N PRO A 476 -0.49 19.31 26.66
CA PRO A 476 0.52 18.37 27.10
C PRO A 476 -0.09 17.01 27.44
N LEU A 477 0.62 15.94 27.09
CA LEU A 477 0.31 14.60 27.58
C LEU A 477 0.79 14.45 29.02
N ALA A 478 0.00 13.77 29.85
CA ALA A 478 0.38 13.41 31.21
C ALA A 478 1.22 12.11 31.22
N ALA A 479 2.03 11.90 32.26
CA ALA A 479 2.66 10.61 32.51
C ALA A 479 1.57 9.54 32.80
N PRO A 480 1.76 8.27 32.38
CA PRO A 480 2.96 7.70 31.74
C PRO A 480 3.04 7.91 30.22
N THR A 481 1.96 8.38 29.59
CA THR A 481 1.84 8.56 28.14
C THR A 481 2.84 9.55 27.56
N ALA A 482 3.20 10.57 28.34
CA ALA A 482 4.12 11.62 27.93
C ALA A 482 5.50 11.07 27.51
N VAL A 483 6.04 11.62 26.42
CA VAL A 483 7.40 11.36 25.92
C VAL A 483 8.19 12.65 25.97
N GLY A 484 9.18 12.69 26.87
CA GLY A 484 9.94 13.91 27.16
C GLY A 484 11.19 14.12 26.29
N SER A 485 11.68 13.07 25.62
CA SER A 485 12.89 13.11 24.79
C SER A 485 12.59 12.61 23.39
N ALA A 486 13.23 13.20 22.38
CA ALA A 486 13.18 12.69 21.02
C ALA A 486 13.70 11.24 20.95
N ASN A 487 14.68 10.88 21.79
CA ASN A 487 15.28 9.54 21.81
C ASN A 487 14.72 8.68 22.95
N ASP A 488 13.45 8.87 23.32
CA ASP A 488 12.77 7.98 24.27
C ASP A 488 12.78 6.54 23.74
N PRO A 489 13.16 5.54 24.56
CA PRO A 489 13.31 4.16 24.11
C PRO A 489 12.05 3.57 23.46
N ARG A 490 10.86 3.97 23.91
CA ARG A 490 9.59 3.53 23.33
C ARG A 490 9.45 3.96 21.87
N ARG A 491 9.81 5.21 21.60
CA ARG A 491 9.77 5.84 20.27
C ARG A 491 10.82 5.24 19.34
N VAL A 492 12.06 5.13 19.81
CA VAL A 492 13.18 4.57 19.02
C VAL A 492 12.92 3.11 18.66
N ARG A 493 12.41 2.30 19.60
CA ARG A 493 12.05 0.91 19.31
C ARG A 493 11.00 0.80 18.22
N ALA A 494 9.94 1.60 18.30
CA ALA A 494 8.91 1.61 17.27
C ALA A 494 9.45 2.02 15.90
N ALA A 495 10.40 2.96 15.86
CA ALA A 495 11.05 3.37 14.61
C ALA A 495 11.88 2.23 14.01
N PHE A 496 12.65 1.49 14.83
CA PHE A 496 13.34 0.29 14.36
C PHE A 496 12.37 -0.78 13.88
N VAL A 497 11.22 -0.97 14.55
CA VAL A 497 10.20 -1.93 14.10
C VAL A 497 9.66 -1.55 12.72
N ASP A 498 9.35 -0.28 12.50
CA ASP A 498 8.85 0.23 11.23
C ASP A 498 9.87 0.03 10.08
N VAL A 499 11.13 0.39 10.32
CA VAL A 499 12.24 0.20 9.37
C VAL A 499 12.46 -1.28 9.05
N LEU A 500 12.52 -2.14 10.05
CA LEU A 500 12.75 -3.58 9.85
C LEU A 500 11.57 -4.26 9.16
N ARG A 501 10.33 -3.85 9.46
CA ARG A 501 9.14 -4.35 8.73
C ARG A 501 9.16 -3.93 7.27
N THR A 502 9.50 -2.68 7.00
CA THR A 502 9.62 -2.17 5.63
C THR A 502 10.70 -2.92 4.87
N ALA A 503 11.86 -3.16 5.48
CA ALA A 503 12.92 -3.98 4.91
C ALA A 503 12.46 -5.42 4.62
N ALA A 504 11.72 -6.04 5.54
CA ALA A 504 11.20 -7.38 5.38
C ALA A 504 10.16 -7.50 4.24
N LEU A 505 9.36 -6.45 3.99
CA LEU A 505 8.48 -6.39 2.82
C LEU A 505 9.28 -6.38 1.51
N SER A 506 10.51 -5.86 1.51
CA SER A 506 11.45 -5.91 0.39
C SER A 506 12.32 -7.17 0.36
N GLY A 507 12.19 -8.06 1.34
CA GLY A 507 12.89 -9.35 1.42
C GLY A 507 13.92 -9.47 2.54
N ASP A 508 14.40 -8.34 3.08
CA ASP A 508 15.47 -8.32 4.08
C ASP A 508 14.91 -8.59 5.49
N THR A 509 15.21 -9.75 6.07
CA THR A 509 14.79 -10.10 7.44
C THR A 509 15.67 -9.48 8.54
N LEU A 510 16.83 -8.93 8.15
CA LEU A 510 17.76 -8.25 9.05
C LEU A 510 18.44 -7.09 8.32
N LEU A 511 18.88 -6.09 9.08
CA LEU A 511 19.69 -4.98 8.59
C LEU A 511 20.90 -4.80 9.50
N SER A 512 22.02 -4.30 8.97
CA SER A 512 23.12 -3.89 9.85
C SER A 512 22.65 -2.79 10.81
N VAL A 513 23.19 -2.72 12.02
CA VAL A 513 22.79 -1.70 13.01
C VAL A 513 22.95 -0.29 12.45
N ILE A 514 24.04 -0.03 11.71
CA ILE A 514 24.33 1.26 11.08
C ILE A 514 23.27 1.61 10.02
N GLU A 515 22.91 0.64 9.19
CA GLU A 515 21.89 0.83 8.16
C GLU A 515 20.50 1.07 8.77
N ALA A 516 20.13 0.30 9.79
CA ALA A 516 18.88 0.50 10.51
C ALA A 516 18.82 1.89 11.17
N GLN A 517 19.91 2.33 11.79
CA GLN A 517 20.02 3.68 12.36
C GLN A 517 19.81 4.73 11.27
N LYS A 518 20.55 4.65 10.17
CA LYS A 518 20.43 5.60 9.05
C LYS A 518 19.00 5.70 8.52
N ARG A 519 18.35 4.56 8.26
CA ARG A 519 16.96 4.53 7.79
C ARG A 519 15.97 5.10 8.82
N VAL A 520 16.23 4.97 10.12
CA VAL A 520 15.42 5.62 11.17
C VAL A 520 15.58 7.14 11.15
N GLU A 521 16.78 7.66 10.90
CA GLU A 521 17.02 9.11 10.79
C GLU A 521 16.34 9.71 9.55
N GLU A 522 16.08 8.90 8.52
CA GLU A 522 15.36 9.26 7.29
C GLU A 522 13.82 9.20 7.43
N LEU A 523 13.27 8.72 8.56
CA LEU A 523 11.82 8.70 8.76
C LEU A 523 11.27 10.13 8.90
N PRO A 524 10.15 10.48 8.24
CA PRO A 524 9.57 11.83 8.26
C PRO A 524 8.71 12.05 9.52
N LEU A 525 9.31 11.83 10.67
CA LEU A 525 8.70 11.99 11.99
C LEU A 525 8.55 13.47 12.38
N ALA A 526 7.63 13.76 13.29
CA ALA A 526 7.33 15.13 13.71
C ALA A 526 8.55 15.85 14.30
N LYS A 527 9.43 15.08 14.96
CA LYS A 527 10.76 15.53 15.39
C LYS A 527 11.81 14.56 14.87
N PRO A 528 12.93 15.02 14.29
CA PRO A 528 13.98 14.12 13.84
C PRO A 528 14.44 13.18 14.97
N LEU A 529 14.65 11.91 14.61
CA LEU A 529 15.37 10.96 15.45
C LEU A 529 16.83 11.01 15.03
N VAL A 530 17.72 11.31 15.97
CA VAL A 530 19.16 11.21 15.76
C VAL A 530 19.66 10.25 16.81
N ILE A 531 20.12 9.06 16.40
CA ILE A 531 20.45 7.97 17.31
C ILE A 531 21.97 7.89 17.46
N PRO A 532 22.56 8.31 18.59
CA PRO A 532 23.99 8.18 18.82
C PRO A 532 24.44 6.71 18.72
N ALA A 533 25.68 6.48 18.28
CA ALA A 533 26.23 5.14 18.12
C ALA A 533 26.09 4.26 19.38
N ASP A 534 26.35 4.85 20.56
CA ASP A 534 26.27 4.13 21.85
C ASP A 534 24.85 4.00 22.41
N TRP A 535 23.83 4.62 21.78
CA TRP A 535 22.47 4.59 22.29
C TRP A 535 21.93 3.17 22.37
N VAL A 536 22.25 2.33 21.37
CA VAL A 536 21.84 0.92 21.31
C VAL A 536 22.36 0.15 22.53
N ASN A 537 23.65 0.28 22.82
CA ASN A 537 24.28 -0.40 23.95
C ASN A 537 23.67 0.04 25.29
N GLY A 538 23.32 1.32 25.43
CA GLY A 538 22.68 1.85 26.63
C GLY A 538 21.21 1.47 26.80
N ASN A 539 20.53 1.01 25.74
CA ASN A 539 19.08 0.80 25.72
C ASN A 539 18.66 -0.60 25.22
N GLU A 540 19.58 -1.57 25.16
CA GLU A 540 19.31 -2.92 24.67
C GLU A 540 18.09 -3.59 25.35
N ALA A 541 17.95 -3.41 26.67
CA ALA A 541 16.82 -3.94 27.44
C ALA A 541 15.45 -3.41 26.97
N SER A 542 15.41 -2.21 26.38
CA SER A 542 14.17 -1.64 25.84
C SER A 542 13.77 -2.29 24.51
N LEU A 543 14.76 -2.74 23.73
CA LEU A 543 14.57 -3.38 22.42
C LEU A 543 14.24 -4.87 22.55
N ALA A 544 14.78 -5.53 23.58
CA ALA A 544 14.69 -6.96 23.81
C ALA A 544 13.25 -7.52 23.71
N GLY A 545 13.10 -8.67 23.04
CA GLY A 545 11.81 -9.31 22.81
C GLY A 545 10.97 -8.69 21.69
N VAL A 546 11.44 -7.60 21.07
CA VAL A 546 10.85 -7.00 19.87
C VAL A 546 11.88 -6.88 18.75
N VAL A 547 13.05 -6.30 19.06
CA VAL A 547 14.20 -6.18 18.16
C VAL A 547 15.39 -6.86 18.81
N GLU A 548 16.03 -7.76 18.07
CA GLU A 548 17.14 -8.59 18.52
C GLU A 548 18.42 -8.17 17.81
N THR A 549 19.51 -8.11 18.56
CA THR A 549 20.85 -7.88 18.01
C THR A 549 21.52 -9.22 17.72
N LEU A 550 22.02 -9.39 16.50
CA LEU A 550 22.76 -10.57 16.04
C LEU A 550 24.13 -10.16 15.53
N ASN A 551 25.14 -11.00 15.71
CA ASN A 551 26.46 -10.80 15.10
C ASN A 551 26.60 -11.69 13.88
N ILE A 552 26.54 -11.08 12.69
CA ILE A 552 26.56 -11.78 11.40
C ILE A 552 28.00 -11.86 10.89
N LEU A 553 28.47 -13.08 10.59
CA LEU A 553 29.76 -13.31 9.95
C LEU A 553 29.66 -12.91 8.46
N VAL A 554 30.34 -11.83 8.07
CA VAL A 554 30.32 -11.31 6.69
C VAL A 554 31.57 -11.68 5.89
N ASP A 555 32.66 -12.04 6.57
CA ASP A 555 33.89 -12.55 5.96
C ASP A 555 34.43 -13.71 6.79
N THR A 556 34.33 -14.92 6.24
CA THR A 556 34.79 -16.16 6.87
C THR A 556 36.31 -16.24 6.98
N ASN A 557 37.05 -15.60 6.08
CA ASN A 557 38.51 -15.64 6.09
C ASN A 557 39.08 -14.65 7.11
N ALA A 558 38.44 -13.50 7.25
CA ALA A 558 38.86 -12.44 8.18
C ALA A 558 38.18 -12.53 9.56
N GLU A 559 37.31 -13.52 9.79
CA GLU A 559 36.43 -13.63 10.98
C GLU A 559 35.72 -12.31 11.31
N LYS A 560 35.26 -11.60 10.26
CA LYS A 560 34.66 -10.27 10.42
C LYS A 560 33.17 -10.41 10.73
N TYR A 561 32.78 -9.92 11.91
CA TYR A 561 31.38 -9.87 12.33
C TYR A 561 30.82 -8.44 12.18
N VAL A 562 29.57 -8.36 11.75
CA VAL A 562 28.80 -7.11 11.70
C VAL A 562 27.56 -7.27 12.58
N PRO A 563 27.32 -6.36 13.54
CA PRO A 563 26.09 -6.36 14.31
C PRO A 563 24.92 -5.98 13.41
N ALA A 564 23.84 -6.75 13.51
CA ALA A 564 22.61 -6.58 12.75
C ALA A 564 21.39 -6.62 13.68
N PHE A 565 20.36 -5.87 13.32
CA PHE A 565 19.05 -5.95 13.94
C PHE A 565 18.12 -6.84 13.14
N GLN A 566 17.31 -7.62 13.85
CA GLN A 566 16.26 -8.46 13.32
C GLN A 566 15.04 -8.39 14.23
N LEU A 567 13.83 -8.45 13.68
CA LEU A 567 12.63 -8.55 14.51
C LEU A 567 12.60 -9.91 15.21
N SER A 568 12.23 -9.94 16.50
CA SER A 568 12.20 -11.17 17.30
C SER A 568 11.32 -12.26 16.66
N GLU A 569 10.28 -11.90 15.91
CA GLU A 569 9.42 -12.85 15.19
C GLU A 569 10.17 -13.61 14.08
N TYR A 570 11.05 -12.94 13.32
CA TYR A 570 11.86 -13.59 12.27
C TYR A 570 12.96 -14.45 12.89
N LYS A 571 13.61 -14.00 13.96
CA LYS A 571 14.56 -14.82 14.72
C LYS A 571 13.93 -16.13 15.21
N GLN A 572 12.71 -16.06 15.74
CA GLN A 572 11.96 -17.24 16.17
C GLN A 572 11.54 -18.13 14.99
N CYS A 573 11.20 -17.54 13.85
CA CYS A 573 10.89 -18.25 12.62
C CYS A 573 12.10 -19.06 12.13
N GLU A 574 13.24 -18.38 11.98
CA GLU A 574 14.52 -18.96 11.55
C GLU A 574 14.96 -20.09 12.47
N GLN A 575 14.96 -19.89 13.79
CA GLN A 575 15.32 -20.93 14.76
C GLN A 575 14.43 -22.19 14.65
N ARG A 576 13.13 -22.01 14.36
CA ARG A 576 12.21 -23.13 14.16
C ARG A 576 12.47 -23.83 12.83
N LEU A 577 12.67 -23.07 11.75
CA LEU A 577 13.02 -23.60 10.45
C LEU A 577 14.33 -24.38 10.52
N GLU A 578 15.40 -23.81 11.05
CA GLU A 578 16.70 -24.45 11.23
C GLU A 578 16.54 -25.80 11.95
N LYS A 579 15.86 -25.80 13.10
CA LYS A 579 15.63 -27.00 13.90
C LYS A 579 14.86 -28.08 13.11
N VAL A 580 13.77 -27.73 12.44
CA VAL A 580 12.92 -28.69 11.72
C VAL A 580 13.62 -29.20 10.47
N LEU A 581 14.19 -28.30 9.67
CA LEU A 581 14.85 -28.63 8.41
C LEU A 581 16.11 -29.48 8.66
N ALA A 582 16.99 -29.08 9.58
CA ALA A 582 18.21 -29.83 9.87
C ALA A 582 17.91 -31.24 10.42
N ALA A 583 16.94 -31.36 11.34
CA ALA A 583 16.57 -32.65 11.92
C ALA A 583 16.00 -33.61 10.86
N ARG A 584 15.15 -33.11 9.95
CA ARG A 584 14.53 -33.95 8.90
C ARG A 584 15.48 -34.25 7.75
N ALA A 585 16.35 -33.31 7.36
CA ALA A 585 17.34 -33.53 6.30
C ALA A 585 18.31 -34.67 6.68
N ARG A 586 18.71 -34.75 7.96
CA ARG A 586 19.58 -35.81 8.46
C ARG A 586 18.89 -37.17 8.59
N ALA A 587 17.57 -37.20 8.79
CA ALA A 587 16.84 -38.43 9.06
C ALA A 587 16.64 -39.29 7.79
N PRO A 588 17.21 -40.51 7.75
CA PRO A 588 17.05 -41.42 6.61
C PRO A 588 15.68 -42.11 6.65
N LEU A 589 15.25 -42.57 5.48
CA LEU A 589 14.13 -43.47 5.27
C LEU A 589 14.62 -44.70 4.50
N ALA A 590 13.94 -45.83 4.70
CA ALA A 590 14.21 -47.02 3.90
C ALA A 590 13.91 -46.76 2.42
N SER A 591 14.71 -47.36 1.54
CA SER A 591 14.44 -47.38 0.10
C SER A 591 13.06 -47.97 -0.17
N LEU A 592 12.38 -47.42 -1.17
CA LEU A 592 11.09 -47.93 -1.63
C LEU A 592 11.24 -49.17 -2.52
N GLY A 593 12.46 -49.50 -2.95
CA GLY A 593 12.72 -50.60 -3.89
C GLY A 593 12.05 -50.39 -5.25
N ALA A 594 11.78 -49.14 -5.64
CA ALA A 594 11.10 -48.80 -6.88
C ALA A 594 12.08 -48.84 -8.07
N ASP A 595 11.62 -49.35 -9.21
CA ASP A 595 12.36 -49.26 -10.47
C ASP A 595 12.20 -47.85 -11.06
N TRP A 596 12.98 -46.91 -10.53
CA TRP A 596 12.96 -45.50 -10.95
C TRP A 596 13.28 -45.31 -12.42
N ALA A 597 14.13 -46.17 -13.01
CA ALA A 597 14.49 -46.07 -14.42
C ALA A 597 13.29 -46.33 -15.33
N THR A 598 12.47 -47.33 -15.00
CA THR A 598 11.24 -47.63 -15.73
C THR A 598 10.16 -46.57 -15.49
N LEU A 599 9.96 -46.14 -14.24
CA LEU A 599 8.96 -45.13 -13.89
C LEU A 599 9.26 -43.76 -14.54
N LEU A 600 10.53 -43.37 -14.58
CA LEU A 600 10.98 -42.13 -15.22
C LEU A 600 10.76 -42.16 -16.74
N THR A 601 11.08 -43.28 -17.39
CA THR A 601 10.80 -43.45 -18.83
C THR A 601 9.32 -43.36 -19.14
N ALA A 602 8.46 -43.98 -18.31
CA ALA A 602 7.01 -43.88 -18.47
C ALA A 602 6.50 -42.43 -18.26
N ALA A 603 7.09 -41.68 -17.32
CA ALA A 603 6.73 -40.29 -17.08
C ALA A 603 7.13 -39.37 -18.25
N ILE A 604 8.34 -39.53 -18.78
CA ILE A 604 8.84 -38.77 -19.94
C ILE A 604 7.95 -39.03 -21.17
N ALA A 605 7.62 -40.30 -21.45
CA ALA A 605 6.76 -40.67 -22.56
C ALA A 605 5.35 -40.07 -22.44
N ALA A 606 4.76 -40.07 -21.24
CA ALA A 606 3.44 -39.50 -21.01
C ALA A 606 3.37 -37.98 -21.21
N SER A 607 4.50 -37.27 -21.03
CA SER A 607 4.63 -35.84 -21.33
C SER A 607 5.01 -35.56 -22.79
N GLY A 608 5.02 -36.58 -23.66
CA GLY A 608 5.38 -36.45 -25.07
C GLY A 608 6.88 -36.38 -25.37
N GLY A 609 7.74 -36.60 -24.36
CA GLY A 609 9.18 -36.65 -24.53
C GLY A 609 9.67 -38.00 -25.08
N LYS A 610 10.82 -38.00 -25.75
CA LYS A 610 11.53 -39.21 -26.20
C LYS A 610 12.93 -39.24 -25.59
N ILE A 611 13.31 -40.41 -25.06
CA ILE A 611 14.68 -40.67 -24.63
C ILE A 611 15.42 -41.17 -25.86
N ASP A 612 16.49 -40.47 -26.24
CA ASP A 612 17.39 -40.89 -27.31
C ASP A 612 18.54 -41.66 -26.66
N GLU A 613 18.51 -42.98 -26.78
CA GLU A 613 19.53 -43.85 -26.20
C GLU A 613 20.89 -43.74 -26.91
N ALA A 614 20.93 -43.11 -28.10
CA ALA A 614 22.17 -42.83 -28.82
C ALA A 614 22.81 -41.49 -28.41
N ASN A 615 22.15 -40.70 -27.56
CA ASN A 615 22.64 -39.42 -27.06
C ASN A 615 23.17 -39.57 -25.62
N ASP A 616 24.49 -39.46 -25.46
CA ASP A 616 25.18 -39.59 -24.18
C ASP A 616 24.66 -38.60 -23.11
N GLN A 617 24.20 -37.41 -23.50
CA GLN A 617 23.61 -36.43 -22.58
C GLN A 617 22.25 -36.90 -22.05
N HIS A 618 21.42 -37.55 -22.88
CA HIS A 618 20.13 -38.09 -22.46
C HIS A 618 20.31 -39.29 -21.52
N VAL A 619 21.30 -40.14 -21.78
CA VAL A 619 21.64 -41.28 -20.92
C VAL A 619 22.16 -40.80 -19.57
N THR A 620 23.08 -39.84 -19.56
CA THR A 620 23.64 -39.25 -18.32
C THR A 620 22.57 -38.54 -17.49
N ALA A 621 21.76 -37.68 -18.12
CA ALA A 621 20.67 -36.98 -17.44
C ALA A 621 19.63 -37.95 -16.85
N ARG A 622 19.34 -39.06 -17.54
CA ARG A 622 18.44 -40.11 -17.01
C ARG A 622 19.04 -40.78 -15.79
N ALA A 623 20.34 -41.11 -15.80
CA ALA A 623 21.01 -41.72 -14.66
C ALA A 623 21.01 -40.79 -13.44
N GLU A 624 21.30 -39.50 -13.64
CA GLU A 624 21.23 -38.47 -12.59
C GLU A 624 19.81 -38.33 -12.02
N GLN A 625 18.77 -38.33 -12.87
CA GLN A 625 17.38 -38.26 -12.43
C GLN A 625 16.92 -39.50 -11.66
N VAL A 626 17.40 -40.69 -12.04
CA VAL A 626 17.15 -41.94 -11.31
C VAL A 626 17.80 -41.91 -9.93
N GLU A 627 19.05 -41.44 -9.85
CA GLU A 627 19.74 -41.26 -8.57
C GLU A 627 19.03 -40.21 -7.70
N ALA A 628 18.59 -39.09 -8.30
CA ALA A 628 17.84 -38.06 -7.61
C ALA A 628 16.54 -38.62 -7.02
N LEU A 629 15.79 -39.43 -7.76
CA LEU A 629 14.56 -40.09 -7.28
C LEU A 629 14.81 -40.98 -6.06
N GLU A 630 15.90 -41.76 -6.06
CA GLU A 630 16.26 -42.58 -4.90
C GLU A 630 16.66 -41.71 -3.71
N ARG A 631 17.49 -40.67 -3.93
CA ARG A 631 17.93 -39.75 -2.87
C ARG A 631 16.76 -38.98 -2.23
N ILE A 632 15.84 -38.43 -3.03
CA ILE A 632 14.73 -37.62 -2.50
C ILE A 632 13.69 -38.46 -1.74
N THR A 633 13.60 -39.77 -2.02
CA THR A 633 12.63 -40.68 -1.37
C THR A 633 13.18 -41.41 -0.14
N THR A 634 14.50 -41.43 0.04
CA THR A 634 15.23 -42.03 1.17
C THR A 634 15.58 -41.04 2.28
N ARG A 635 15.04 -39.81 2.23
CA ARG A 635 15.19 -38.78 3.27
C ARG A 635 13.85 -38.23 3.71
N LYS A 636 13.75 -37.82 4.99
CA LYS A 636 12.52 -37.20 5.51
C LYS A 636 12.27 -35.78 5.00
N LEU A 637 13.33 -35.11 4.55
CA LEU A 637 13.31 -33.82 3.86
C LEU A 637 14.37 -33.85 2.76
N SER A 638 14.01 -33.38 1.58
CA SER A 638 14.91 -33.27 0.43
C SER A 638 14.58 -32.05 -0.41
N ALA A 639 15.57 -31.55 -1.15
CA ALA A 639 15.41 -30.51 -2.15
C ALA A 639 15.67 -31.09 -3.55
N LEU A 640 14.77 -30.85 -4.49
CA LEU A 640 14.94 -31.16 -5.91
C LEU A 640 15.17 -29.85 -6.66
N VAL A 641 16.44 -29.58 -6.95
CA VAL A 641 16.89 -28.36 -7.60
C VAL A 641 17.03 -28.58 -9.11
N GLY A 642 16.58 -27.62 -9.92
CA GLY A 642 16.87 -27.63 -11.35
C GLY A 642 16.39 -26.37 -12.05
N ARG A 643 17.08 -25.96 -13.12
CA ARG A 643 16.68 -24.82 -13.96
C ARG A 643 15.42 -25.13 -14.78
N ALA A 644 14.87 -24.13 -15.47
CA ALA A 644 13.83 -24.38 -16.46
C ALA A 644 14.34 -25.37 -17.54
N GLY A 645 13.53 -26.38 -17.88
CA GLY A 645 13.90 -27.37 -18.90
C GLY A 645 14.75 -28.56 -18.44
N THR A 646 15.15 -28.65 -17.17
CA THR A 646 16.00 -29.77 -16.66
C THR A 646 15.24 -31.05 -16.29
N GLY A 647 13.96 -31.18 -16.69
CA GLY A 647 13.17 -32.39 -16.47
C GLY A 647 12.59 -32.58 -15.07
N LYS A 648 12.49 -31.53 -14.23
CA LYS A 648 11.82 -31.59 -12.90
C LYS A 648 10.42 -32.22 -12.96
N THR A 649 9.64 -31.86 -13.97
CA THR A 649 8.30 -32.40 -14.20
C THR A 649 8.32 -33.91 -14.48
N SER A 650 9.35 -34.42 -15.15
CA SER A 650 9.53 -35.85 -15.40
C SER A 650 9.86 -36.62 -14.12
N VAL A 651 10.71 -36.04 -13.26
CA VAL A 651 11.02 -36.59 -11.92
C VAL A 651 9.76 -36.64 -11.05
N LEU A 652 8.98 -35.54 -10.99
CA LEU A 652 7.70 -35.52 -10.29
C LEU A 652 6.70 -36.53 -10.85
N GLY A 653 6.62 -36.66 -12.18
CA GLY A 653 5.78 -37.66 -12.84
C GLY A 653 6.15 -39.10 -12.48
N ALA A 654 7.44 -39.40 -12.26
CA ALA A 654 7.91 -40.70 -11.80
C ALA A 654 7.51 -40.98 -10.34
N LEU A 655 7.60 -39.98 -9.45
CA LEU A 655 7.14 -40.10 -8.06
C LEU A 655 5.65 -40.48 -7.97
N LEU A 656 4.83 -39.85 -8.81
CA LEU A 656 3.38 -40.05 -8.84
C LEU A 656 2.97 -41.40 -9.43
N ARG A 657 3.90 -42.11 -10.09
CA ARG A 657 3.71 -43.47 -10.61
C ARG A 657 4.25 -44.54 -9.67
N CYS A 658 4.94 -44.15 -8.59
CA CYS A 658 5.52 -45.06 -7.62
C CYS A 658 4.42 -45.59 -6.68
N GLU A 659 4.06 -46.87 -6.82
CA GLU A 659 2.95 -47.49 -6.06
C GLU A 659 3.06 -47.32 -4.53
N PRO A 660 4.24 -47.51 -3.89
CA PRO A 660 4.39 -47.25 -2.45
C PRO A 660 4.07 -45.80 -2.04
N LEU A 661 4.43 -44.82 -2.87
CA LEU A 661 4.14 -43.40 -2.60
C LEU A 661 2.66 -43.10 -2.79
N VAL A 662 2.05 -43.60 -3.87
CA VAL A 662 0.61 -43.44 -4.15
C VAL A 662 -0.23 -44.05 -3.04
N ARG A 663 0.13 -45.25 -2.57
CA ARG A 663 -0.55 -45.91 -1.44
C ARG A 663 -0.46 -45.13 -0.13
N GLY A 664 0.66 -44.43 0.09
CA GLY A 664 0.86 -43.54 1.23
C GLY A 664 0.26 -42.14 1.05
N GLY A 665 -0.22 -41.82 -0.15
CA GLY A 665 -0.72 -40.50 -0.53
C GLY A 665 0.38 -39.47 -0.76
N ILE A 666 0.13 -38.56 -1.72
CA ILE A 666 1.02 -37.45 -2.08
C ILE A 666 0.21 -36.14 -2.09
N LEU A 667 0.55 -35.23 -1.17
CA LEU A 667 0.02 -33.87 -1.14
C LEU A 667 0.85 -32.97 -2.05
N LEU A 668 0.22 -32.33 -3.02
CA LEU A 668 0.85 -31.44 -3.99
C LEU A 668 0.49 -29.98 -3.70
N LEU A 669 1.51 -29.17 -3.40
CA LEU A 669 1.36 -27.75 -3.08
C LEU A 669 2.17 -26.88 -4.02
N ALA A 670 1.66 -25.68 -4.32
CA ALA A 670 2.38 -24.65 -5.06
C ALA A 670 2.01 -23.24 -4.56
N PRO A 671 2.88 -22.22 -4.68
CA PRO A 671 2.59 -20.87 -4.20
C PRO A 671 1.50 -20.17 -5.01
N THR A 672 1.48 -20.34 -6.34
CA THR A 672 0.58 -19.59 -7.24
C THR A 672 -0.49 -20.46 -7.90
N GLY A 673 -1.62 -19.86 -8.26
CA GLY A 673 -2.69 -20.55 -8.99
C GLY A 673 -2.24 -21.13 -10.34
N LYS A 674 -1.33 -20.44 -11.05
CA LYS A 674 -0.75 -20.92 -12.33
C LYS A 674 0.15 -22.14 -12.11
N ALA A 675 1.02 -22.10 -11.09
CA ALA A 675 1.88 -23.23 -10.73
C ALA A 675 1.04 -24.43 -10.29
N ARG A 676 0.01 -24.21 -9.46
CA ARG A 676 -0.97 -25.24 -9.07
C ARG A 676 -1.62 -25.94 -10.27
N VAL A 677 -2.12 -25.19 -11.25
CA VAL A 677 -2.74 -25.78 -12.46
C VAL A 677 -1.73 -26.63 -13.24
N ARG A 678 -0.50 -26.14 -13.41
CA ARG A 678 0.57 -26.91 -14.08
C ARG A 678 0.89 -28.20 -13.32
N LEU A 679 1.02 -28.11 -12.00
CA LEU A 679 1.31 -29.23 -11.12
C LEU A 679 0.19 -30.28 -11.18
N SER A 680 -1.08 -29.86 -11.10
CA SER A 680 -2.25 -30.74 -11.26
C SER A 680 -2.25 -31.48 -12.60
N ASN A 681 -1.99 -30.78 -13.71
CA ASN A 681 -1.96 -31.38 -15.04
C ASN A 681 -0.83 -32.41 -15.20
N ALA A 682 0.36 -32.07 -14.71
CA ALA A 682 1.50 -33.00 -14.72
C ALA A 682 1.25 -34.23 -13.84
N ALA A 683 0.49 -34.04 -12.75
CA ALA A 683 0.26 -35.08 -11.77
C ALA A 683 -0.94 -36.00 -12.05
N GLY A 684 -1.90 -35.55 -12.86
CA GLY A 684 -3.19 -36.23 -13.03
C GLY A 684 -4.02 -36.27 -11.74
N GLY A 685 -3.79 -35.32 -10.82
CA GLY A 685 -4.42 -35.26 -9.49
C GLY A 685 -4.67 -33.83 -8.97
N GLU A 686 -5.34 -33.72 -7.82
CA GLU A 686 -5.66 -32.43 -7.20
C GLU A 686 -4.41 -31.83 -6.52
N ALA A 687 -4.00 -30.65 -6.97
CA ALA A 687 -2.99 -29.82 -6.31
C ALA A 687 -3.66 -28.56 -5.74
N MET A 688 -3.13 -28.08 -4.62
CA MET A 688 -3.62 -26.87 -3.94
C MET A 688 -2.58 -25.77 -3.96
N THR A 689 -3.04 -24.51 -3.87
CA THR A 689 -2.12 -23.45 -3.47
C THR A 689 -1.77 -23.57 -1.98
N ILE A 690 -0.62 -23.02 -1.57
CA ILE A 690 -0.25 -22.92 -0.15
C ILE A 690 -1.36 -22.20 0.65
N ALA A 691 -1.86 -21.09 0.11
CA ALA A 691 -2.98 -20.35 0.71
C ALA A 691 -4.23 -21.22 0.87
N GLN A 692 -4.62 -22.00 -0.14
CA GLN A 692 -5.77 -22.92 -0.06
C GLN A 692 -5.56 -24.00 1.01
N PHE A 693 -4.37 -24.58 1.08
CA PHE A 693 -4.02 -25.60 2.07
C PHE A 693 -4.10 -25.04 3.50
N LEU A 694 -3.46 -23.90 3.75
CA LEU A 694 -3.46 -23.26 5.06
C LEU A 694 -4.86 -22.76 5.46
N TYR A 695 -5.64 -22.24 4.50
CA TYR A 695 -7.02 -21.81 4.74
C TYR A 695 -7.91 -22.96 5.21
N ARG A 696 -7.82 -24.15 4.58
CA ARG A 696 -8.56 -25.35 5.02
C ARG A 696 -8.23 -25.78 6.47
N LEU A 697 -7.09 -25.34 6.99
CA LEU A 697 -6.58 -25.68 8.32
C LEU A 697 -6.72 -24.54 9.33
N ASP A 698 -7.47 -23.48 9.02
CA ASP A 698 -7.61 -22.27 9.83
C ASP A 698 -6.25 -21.62 10.16
N ARG A 699 -5.31 -21.66 9.19
CA ARG A 699 -3.95 -21.13 9.28
C ARG A 699 -3.64 -20.08 8.21
N TYR A 700 -4.68 -19.46 7.66
CA TYR A 700 -4.54 -18.38 6.68
C TYR A 700 -5.49 -17.25 7.04
N ASP A 701 -4.95 -16.04 7.11
CA ASP A 701 -5.72 -14.82 7.29
C ASP A 701 -6.15 -14.28 5.93
N GLY A 702 -7.41 -14.53 5.57
CA GLY A 702 -7.99 -14.06 4.31
C GLY A 702 -8.17 -12.55 4.24
N ALA A 703 -8.30 -11.87 5.38
CA ALA A 703 -8.46 -10.41 5.43
C ALA A 703 -7.14 -9.68 5.18
N ARG A 704 -6.00 -10.32 5.50
CA ARG A 704 -4.65 -9.78 5.31
C ARG A 704 -3.83 -10.49 4.23
N GLN A 705 -4.39 -11.54 3.60
CA GLN A 705 -3.71 -12.40 2.61
C GLN A 705 -2.36 -12.92 3.08
N ARG A 706 -2.31 -13.47 4.30
CA ARG A 706 -1.06 -13.96 4.91
C ARG A 706 -1.22 -15.27 5.66
N SER A 707 -0.13 -16.02 5.72
CA SER A 707 -0.02 -17.27 6.48
C SER A 707 0.00 -17.01 7.99
N LEU A 708 -0.65 -17.89 8.77
CA LEU A 708 -0.63 -17.86 10.23
C LEU A 708 0.26 -18.99 10.76
N LEU A 709 1.22 -18.63 11.61
CA LEU A 709 2.15 -19.61 12.20
C LEU A 709 1.49 -20.47 13.29
N THR A 710 0.38 -20.01 13.85
CA THR A 710 -0.40 -20.68 14.89
C THR A 710 -1.73 -21.19 14.35
N GLY A 711 -2.17 -22.36 14.83
CA GLY A 711 -3.45 -22.95 14.49
C GLY A 711 -3.68 -24.25 15.26
N LYS A 712 -4.94 -24.66 15.44
CA LYS A 712 -5.27 -25.88 16.20
C LYS A 712 -5.29 -27.14 15.34
N LYS A 713 -5.60 -27.01 14.04
CA LYS A 713 -5.65 -28.14 13.11
C LYS A 713 -4.25 -28.50 12.62
N VAL A 714 -4.04 -29.80 12.49
CA VAL A 714 -2.85 -30.41 11.88
C VAL A 714 -3.31 -31.38 10.78
N TYR A 715 -2.47 -31.51 9.76
CA TYR A 715 -2.74 -32.31 8.58
C TYR A 715 -2.03 -33.65 8.65
N ALA A 716 -2.79 -34.75 8.60
CA ALA A 716 -2.29 -36.11 8.78
C ALA A 716 -2.91 -37.11 7.79
N GLN A 717 -3.15 -36.70 6.53
CA GLN A 717 -3.72 -37.56 5.50
C GLN A 717 -2.62 -38.24 4.67
N GLU A 718 -1.94 -37.52 3.80
CA GLU A 718 -0.84 -38.04 2.98
C GLU A 718 0.47 -38.10 3.76
N ARG A 719 1.31 -39.09 3.40
CA ARG A 719 2.63 -39.31 4.02
C ARG A 719 3.77 -38.62 3.28
N THR A 720 3.53 -38.16 2.05
CA THR A 720 4.50 -37.44 1.23
C THR A 720 3.93 -36.09 0.86
N VAL A 721 4.69 -35.03 1.09
CA VAL A 721 4.34 -33.66 0.70
C VAL A 721 5.36 -33.17 -0.31
N VAL A 722 4.87 -32.65 -1.43
CA VAL A 722 5.70 -32.04 -2.47
C VAL A 722 5.26 -30.59 -2.61
N ILE A 723 6.23 -29.69 -2.51
CA ILE A 723 6.00 -28.25 -2.65
C ILE A 723 6.78 -27.78 -3.87
N ASP A 724 6.08 -27.37 -4.92
CA ASP A 724 6.67 -26.88 -6.17
C ASP A 724 6.84 -25.35 -6.17
N GLU A 725 7.78 -24.85 -6.96
CA GLU A 725 8.19 -23.44 -7.03
C GLU A 725 8.55 -22.84 -5.64
N CYS A 726 9.31 -23.60 -4.84
CA CYS A 726 9.72 -23.21 -3.48
C CYS A 726 10.56 -21.93 -3.41
N SER A 727 11.17 -21.49 -4.51
CA SER A 727 11.90 -20.22 -4.60
C SER A 727 11.01 -19.01 -4.34
N MET A 728 9.69 -19.14 -4.45
CA MET A 728 8.73 -18.07 -4.18
C MET A 728 8.19 -18.06 -2.74
N LEU A 729 8.61 -18.99 -1.87
CA LEU A 729 8.09 -19.08 -0.50
C LEU A 729 8.90 -18.24 0.47
N THR A 730 8.21 -17.38 1.21
CA THR A 730 8.79 -16.66 2.35
C THR A 730 9.09 -17.62 3.52
N GLU A 731 9.87 -17.17 4.49
CA GLU A 731 10.12 -17.94 5.73
C GLU A 731 8.81 -18.27 6.46
N ASN A 732 7.90 -17.29 6.53
CA ASN A 732 6.61 -17.45 7.16
C ASN A 732 5.74 -18.49 6.44
N ASP A 733 5.73 -18.51 5.11
CA ASP A 733 4.95 -19.48 4.34
C ASP A 733 5.48 -20.90 4.54
N LEU A 734 6.80 -21.09 4.44
CA LEU A 734 7.41 -22.39 4.65
C LEU A 734 7.17 -22.89 6.09
N LEU A 735 7.38 -22.04 7.09
CA LEU A 735 7.15 -22.42 8.48
C LEU A 735 5.67 -22.70 8.76
N ALA A 736 4.75 -21.92 8.20
CA ALA A 736 3.32 -22.14 8.36
C ALA A 736 2.89 -23.52 7.81
N VAL A 737 3.40 -23.89 6.63
CA VAL A 737 3.16 -25.22 6.03
C VAL A 737 3.72 -26.32 6.94
N LEU A 738 4.96 -26.17 7.41
CA LEU A 738 5.57 -27.17 8.29
C LEU A 738 4.81 -27.29 9.62
N ASN A 739 4.34 -26.19 10.21
CA ASN A 739 3.51 -26.22 11.42
C ASN A 739 2.11 -26.80 11.19
N ALA A 740 1.61 -26.75 9.96
CA ALA A 740 0.32 -27.29 9.59
C ALA A 740 0.37 -28.81 9.39
N LEU A 741 1.54 -29.40 9.15
CA LEU A 741 1.71 -30.84 8.94
C LEU A 741 1.94 -31.58 10.27
N ASP A 742 1.30 -32.74 10.43
CA ASP A 742 1.68 -33.69 11.47
C ASP A 742 3.01 -34.34 11.10
N MET A 743 4.10 -33.84 11.70
CA MET A 743 5.45 -34.29 11.42
C MET A 743 5.74 -35.74 11.85
N ALA A 744 4.89 -36.35 12.68
CA ALA A 744 4.97 -37.76 13.04
C ALA A 744 4.35 -38.65 11.95
N HIS A 745 3.28 -38.19 11.32
CA HIS A 745 2.61 -38.88 10.20
C HIS A 745 3.33 -38.68 8.86
N VAL A 746 3.73 -37.43 8.56
CA VAL A 746 4.39 -37.08 7.30
C VAL A 746 5.81 -37.63 7.29
N GLN A 747 6.04 -38.59 6.40
CA GLN A 747 7.33 -39.24 6.24
C GLN A 747 8.28 -38.40 5.40
N ARG A 748 7.80 -37.79 4.32
CA ARG A 748 8.63 -37.09 3.32
C ARG A 748 8.10 -35.70 3.03
N VAL A 749 9.00 -34.72 3.00
CA VAL A 749 8.76 -33.39 2.45
C VAL A 749 9.79 -33.16 1.34
N ILE A 750 9.33 -32.86 0.14
CA ILE A 750 10.19 -32.63 -1.03
C ILE A 750 9.96 -31.19 -1.49
N LEU A 751 10.99 -30.36 -1.33
CA LEU A 751 10.99 -28.97 -1.79
C LEU A 751 11.52 -28.92 -3.21
N VAL A 752 10.75 -28.38 -4.16
CA VAL A 752 11.11 -28.35 -5.58
C VAL A 752 11.18 -26.91 -6.05
N GLY A 753 12.26 -26.56 -6.74
CA GLY A 753 12.44 -25.18 -7.22
C GLY A 753 13.79 -24.94 -7.88
N ASP A 754 14.08 -23.66 -8.14
CA ASP A 754 15.37 -23.17 -8.61
C ASP A 754 15.81 -22.01 -7.72
N PRO A 755 16.92 -22.12 -6.95
CA PRO A 755 17.37 -21.07 -6.05
C PRO A 755 17.82 -19.80 -6.79
N ASN A 756 18.03 -19.88 -8.11
CA ASN A 756 18.42 -18.73 -8.94
C ASN A 756 17.24 -18.03 -9.63
N GLN A 757 16.00 -18.50 -9.39
CA GLN A 757 14.81 -17.77 -9.85
C GLN A 757 14.56 -16.52 -8.98
N LEU A 758 13.56 -15.73 -9.38
CA LEU A 758 13.12 -14.58 -8.60
C LEU A 758 12.82 -14.99 -7.14
N PRO A 759 13.29 -14.19 -6.16
CA PRO A 759 13.03 -14.45 -4.75
C PRO A 759 11.54 -14.27 -4.40
N PRO A 760 11.13 -14.68 -3.20
CA PRO A 760 9.78 -14.43 -2.69
C PRO A 760 9.46 -12.93 -2.67
N ILE A 761 8.18 -12.60 -2.83
CA ILE A 761 7.68 -11.25 -2.51
C ILE A 761 7.38 -11.25 -1.01
N GLY A 762 8.28 -10.64 -0.23
CA GLY A 762 8.21 -10.61 1.23
C GLY A 762 9.42 -11.30 1.89
N ALA A 763 9.32 -11.52 3.20
CA ALA A 763 10.45 -11.78 4.07
C ALA A 763 11.20 -13.11 3.81
N GLY A 764 12.51 -12.99 3.57
CA GLY A 764 13.46 -14.09 3.56
C GLY A 764 13.39 -15.00 2.33
N ARG A 765 14.39 -15.88 2.19
CA ARG A 765 14.57 -16.79 1.03
C ARG A 765 14.93 -18.22 1.47
N PRO A 766 14.11 -18.86 2.32
CA PRO A 766 14.47 -20.09 3.03
C PRO A 766 14.85 -21.25 2.11
N PHE A 767 14.30 -21.34 0.90
CA PHE A 767 14.67 -22.39 -0.05
C PHE A 767 16.11 -22.24 -0.56
N ALA A 768 16.53 -21.01 -0.92
CA ALA A 768 17.89 -20.76 -1.38
C ALA A 768 18.91 -21.03 -0.27
N ASP A 769 18.61 -20.56 0.95
CA ASP A 769 19.50 -20.76 2.10
C ASP A 769 19.58 -22.24 2.51
N PHE A 770 18.48 -22.98 2.43
CA PHE A 770 18.48 -24.44 2.67
C PHE A 770 19.28 -25.20 1.61
N VAL A 771 19.19 -24.82 0.33
CA VAL A 771 20.01 -25.42 -0.73
C VAL A 771 21.50 -25.15 -0.47
N ALA A 772 21.88 -23.90 -0.15
CA ALA A 772 23.25 -23.56 0.19
C ALA A 772 23.77 -24.36 1.39
N TYR A 773 22.94 -24.57 2.42
CA TYR A 773 23.29 -25.42 3.57
C TYR A 773 23.52 -26.89 3.19
N LEU A 774 22.81 -27.42 2.19
CA LEU A 774 23.01 -28.80 1.72
C LEU A 774 24.26 -28.97 0.84
N GLU A 775 24.74 -27.88 0.24
CA GLU A 775 25.94 -27.85 -0.62
C GLU A 775 27.24 -27.61 0.18
N ALA A 776 27.14 -26.94 1.34
CA ALA A 776 28.23 -26.74 2.30
C ALA A 776 28.56 -28.01 3.09
#